data_AF-L8JM78-F1
#
_entry.id   AF-L8JM78-F1
#
_cell.length_a   1.000
_cell.length_b   1.000
_cell.length_c   1.000
_cell.angle_alpha   90.00
_cell.angle_beta   90.00
_cell.angle_gamma   90.00
#
_symmetry.space_group_name_H-M   'P 1'
#
loop_
_entity.id
_entity.type
_entity.pdbx_description
1 polymer ?
#
loop_
_entity_poly.entity_id
_entity_poly.type
_entity_poly.pdbx_seq_one_letter_code
_entity_poly.pdbx_strand_id
1 'polypeptide(L)'
;MKNFLLSAFVISSFTIFQASAQKTNTITPSGKIVCYAKEVSEHTRILPKIAPGARTQANATFKVNYNGFTEDAKAAFQYAVDIWASTLQSPVVIHIEANWSQLESGVLGSAGWASVHANFDGAQKLNTFYPAALAEKMAGKTLNDSTDIVARFNSTTNWYLGTDGNPGANQYDLVSVVLHEIGHGLGFVDTFDFDNGTGSFGLTTFSIPMIYDTYVENIDDQIVFKDFSNNSENLGNQLISNNIYFNSPTATLNNGSRPRLYAPTTWNAGSSIAHLNESTYPAGNANSLMTPQIGMDEVMHDPGPITLDMLADMGWEFTYIDHSRLTNTENIAGPSYEVTATVTSDVGVEPGTVKLYYSLSGFENDTTIVDMTETEGVYSANITSANVASQTYAYFIKANDIEGRSFTKPGGAAETFFFFTTDVDTEAPEITHTPPPYVRESATKLVLEAVIKDFSALQDVTVEYIINDQTPLVADMQLTEPETDSLYRAVIDITPYNLLEGDSIRYSIIATDASAANNSATMPASGLYKLDVVGIAPAVDKYTNNFNSATDDFFQTSNFSITTPSGFNNPAIHSDHPYEDGAGPNRESNYVMEMRVPIIIAESDATITFDEVVLVEPGESGSSFGASNFWDYVIVEGTIDGGQTWKEFAPGYDSRANSDWLATYNGNISGDNSEAEGTAALYRPREIDMLENGHFSPGDEVLIRFRLFADAAAHGWGWAIDNLDIQVDTKPPVIRHDHLDYTLTSSEIKLESTITDNRAVDSVAIVTRVNGVEQELISLEPNVSNSYTVLINVAGMEVGDVLEYRIVAFDNNTPEPNVAYLPSADSFFEVPYIEFGNAIATYSNNFHASSDDFVGNFFSIATPSGFADGAIHSAHPYPVGFGEGNTSSYTYTFKKPVIISSEKPLMAFDEVVLVQPSTSATQDYVVVEGSKDGGTTWAPFLEGYDSKAINRNEWITAYNAGSNGSDDLYRYRIINLTSSGDFTAGDNVLIRFRLSSNSEVNAWGWAIDNLEIQNDNITGVEDNIAVRSLEAYPNPNATDLLHLKLNTNNIVRALDLRIISPGGQVVYQKTFTNVSPETVQTVPLNHIPNGLYAVQAVIDGQVITKKIMRSR
;
A
#
# COMPACT_ATOMS: atom_id res chain seq x y z
N MET A 1 55.94 -27.81 10.98
CA MET A 1 57.16 -28.25 10.27
C MET A 1 56.70 -28.77 8.91
N LYS A 2 57.18 -28.14 7.81
CA LYS A 2 56.81 -28.29 6.37
C LYS A 2 55.50 -27.58 5.98
N ASN A 3 55.52 -26.32 5.54
CA ASN A 3 55.93 -25.73 4.24
C ASN A 3 55.08 -26.19 3.04
N PHE A 4 54.09 -25.38 2.65
CA PHE A 4 53.74 -25.14 1.25
C PHE A 4 53.58 -23.62 1.07
N LEU A 5 54.30 -23.10 0.07
CA LEU A 5 54.43 -21.69 -0.26
C LEU A 5 53.16 -21.22 -0.97
N LEU A 6 52.49 -20.21 -0.40
CA LEU A 6 51.54 -19.37 -1.12
C LEU A 6 52.35 -18.33 -1.88
N SER A 7 52.39 -18.42 -3.20
CA SER A 7 52.92 -17.37 -4.07
C SER A 7 51.88 -16.25 -4.12
N ALA A 8 52.14 -15.16 -3.39
CA ALA A 8 51.31 -13.97 -3.38
C ALA A 8 51.39 -13.25 -4.74
N PHE A 9 50.29 -13.22 -5.49
CA PHE A 9 50.08 -12.24 -6.56
C PHE A 9 49.69 -10.91 -5.91
N VAL A 10 50.55 -9.90 -6.07
CA VAL A 10 50.24 -8.51 -5.77
C VAL A 10 49.55 -7.95 -7.01
N ILE A 11 48.23 -7.88 -7.01
CA ILE A 11 47.48 -7.03 -7.94
C ILE A 11 47.19 -5.74 -7.17
N SER A 12 47.78 -4.66 -7.64
CA SER A 12 47.52 -3.31 -7.18
C SER A 12 46.05 -2.97 -7.39
N SER A 13 45.44 -2.46 -6.33
CA SER A 13 44.11 -1.90 -6.23
C SER A 13 43.84 -0.82 -7.29
N PHE A 14 43.22 -1.22 -8.40
CA PHE A 14 42.22 -0.48 -9.17
C PHE A 14 41.19 -1.52 -9.63
N THR A 15 39.90 -1.27 -9.36
CA THR A 15 38.79 -2.08 -9.87
C THR A 15 38.73 -1.94 -11.38
N ILE A 16 39.46 -2.79 -12.09
CA ILE A 16 39.28 -3.05 -13.51
C ILE A 16 38.05 -3.96 -13.59
N PHE A 17 37.00 -3.53 -14.30
CA PHE A 17 35.91 -4.42 -14.69
C PHE A 17 36.49 -5.44 -15.66
N GLN A 18 36.87 -6.60 -15.15
CA GLN A 18 37.01 -7.78 -15.99
C GLN A 18 35.64 -8.02 -16.64
N ALA A 19 35.60 -8.55 -17.87
CA ALA A 19 34.39 -9.20 -18.36
C ALA A 19 34.16 -10.49 -17.57
N SER A 20 33.91 -10.39 -16.27
CA SER A 20 32.97 -11.26 -15.60
C SER A 20 31.61 -11.03 -16.24
N ALA A 21 30.84 -12.10 -16.45
CA ALA A 21 29.44 -12.10 -16.79
C ALA A 21 28.74 -10.92 -16.11
N GLN A 22 28.44 -9.85 -16.84
CA GLN A 22 27.50 -8.89 -16.31
C GLN A 22 26.15 -9.59 -16.39
N LYS A 23 25.64 -10.02 -15.22
CA LYS A 23 24.34 -10.65 -15.13
C LYS A 23 23.31 -9.73 -15.78
N THR A 24 22.52 -10.27 -16.72
CA THR A 24 21.41 -9.53 -17.32
C THR A 24 20.48 -9.10 -16.20
N ASN A 25 20.30 -7.79 -16.04
CA ASN A 25 19.35 -7.26 -15.06
C ASN A 25 18.00 -7.11 -15.76
N THR A 26 16.98 -7.78 -15.24
CA THR A 26 15.61 -7.74 -15.75
C THR A 26 14.68 -7.19 -14.68
N ILE A 27 13.80 -6.25 -15.05
CA ILE A 27 12.75 -5.69 -14.17
C ILE A 27 11.40 -5.89 -14.84
N THR A 28 10.39 -6.30 -14.06
CA THR A 28 9.00 -6.52 -14.49
C THR A 28 8.07 -6.00 -13.36
N PRO A 29 6.96 -5.26 -13.61
CA PRO A 29 6.74 -3.88 -14.14
C PRO A 29 6.98 -2.77 -13.06
N SER A 30 6.89 -1.42 -13.24
CA SER A 30 6.01 -0.56 -14.07
C SER A 30 6.67 0.74 -14.59
N GLY A 31 6.61 0.98 -15.90
CA GLY A 31 6.66 2.31 -16.50
C GLY A 31 5.44 2.50 -17.41
N LYS A 32 4.71 3.60 -17.27
CA LYS A 32 3.54 3.91 -18.11
C LYS A 32 3.62 5.35 -18.56
N ILE A 33 3.56 5.58 -19.88
CA ILE A 33 3.37 6.90 -20.47
C ILE A 33 1.90 7.03 -20.86
N VAL A 34 1.34 8.22 -20.68
CA VAL A 34 -0.09 8.49 -20.83
C VAL A 34 -0.31 9.47 -21.99
N CYS A 35 -1.14 9.08 -22.95
CA CYS A 35 -1.60 9.99 -24.01
C CYS A 35 -2.89 10.69 -23.59
N TYR A 36 -2.80 12.02 -23.45
CA TYR A 36 -3.94 12.86 -23.07
C TYR A 36 -4.72 13.35 -24.30
N ALA A 37 -6.04 13.44 -24.14
CA ALA A 37 -6.93 14.04 -25.10
C ALA A 37 -6.76 15.57 -25.12
N LYS A 38 -6.76 16.15 -26.32
CA LYS A 38 -6.92 17.58 -26.55
C LYS A 38 -8.35 17.85 -27.02
N GLU A 39 -9.10 18.68 -26.31
CA GLU A 39 -10.51 18.98 -26.63
C GLU A 39 -10.66 20.00 -27.78
N VAL A 40 -9.83 19.86 -28.82
CA VAL A 40 -9.83 20.71 -30.02
C VAL A 40 -9.89 19.80 -31.24
N SER A 41 -10.66 20.22 -32.24
CA SER A 41 -10.74 19.56 -33.53
C SER A 41 -9.68 20.13 -34.47
N GLU A 42 -8.63 19.37 -34.79
CA GLU A 42 -7.43 19.87 -35.48
C GLU A 42 -7.57 19.88 -37.01
N HIS A 43 -8.41 19.01 -37.58
CA HIS A 43 -8.66 18.90 -39.03
C HIS A 43 -7.39 18.65 -39.87
N THR A 44 -6.47 17.84 -39.34
CA THR A 44 -5.18 17.54 -39.99
C THR A 44 -5.13 16.09 -40.46
N ARG A 45 -4.36 15.83 -41.53
CA ARG A 45 -4.21 14.50 -42.13
C ARG A 45 -2.79 14.22 -42.56
N ILE A 46 -2.17 13.24 -41.92
CA ILE A 46 -0.90 12.64 -42.32
C ILE A 46 -1.17 11.15 -42.53
N LEU A 47 -1.03 10.71 -43.78
CA LEU A 47 -1.22 9.32 -44.17
C LEU A 47 0.15 8.67 -44.43
N PRO A 48 0.27 7.34 -44.34
CA PRO A 48 1.56 6.68 -44.46
C PRO A 48 2.17 6.91 -45.86
N LYS A 49 3.48 7.20 -45.90
CA LYS A 49 4.23 7.36 -47.15
C LYS A 49 4.26 6.09 -48.01
N ILE A 50 4.09 4.91 -47.41
CA ILE A 50 4.06 3.60 -48.07
C ILE A 50 2.77 2.90 -47.66
N ALA A 51 2.00 2.40 -48.63
CA ALA A 51 0.78 1.66 -48.35
C ALA A 51 1.10 0.34 -47.60
N PRO A 52 0.41 0.04 -46.47
CA PRO A 52 0.53 -1.25 -45.80
C PRO A 52 0.27 -2.41 -46.79
N GLY A 53 1.23 -3.32 -46.92
CA GLY A 53 1.14 -4.51 -47.79
C GLY A 53 1.89 -4.47 -49.14
N ALA A 54 2.55 -3.37 -49.52
CA ALA A 54 3.45 -3.34 -50.68
C ALA A 54 4.90 -3.68 -50.26
N ARG A 55 5.36 -4.94 -50.32
CA ARG A 55 6.73 -5.29 -49.82
C ARG A 55 7.54 -6.26 -50.71
N THR A 56 8.85 -5.98 -50.78
CA THR A 56 9.90 -6.82 -51.39
C THR A 56 11.17 -6.99 -50.50
N GLN A 57 11.14 -6.66 -49.21
CA GLN A 57 12.24 -6.95 -48.27
C GLN A 57 11.71 -7.34 -46.87
N ALA A 58 12.54 -7.97 -46.04
CA ALA A 58 12.15 -8.59 -44.77
C ALA A 58 11.91 -7.54 -43.66
N ASN A 59 10.83 -7.71 -42.90
CA ASN A 59 10.24 -6.71 -42.02
C ASN A 59 9.95 -7.29 -40.62
N ALA A 60 9.82 -6.45 -39.59
CA ALA A 60 9.45 -6.88 -38.23
C ALA A 60 8.08 -7.59 -38.19
N THR A 61 7.93 -8.54 -37.26
CA THR A 61 6.70 -9.29 -37.03
C THR A 61 6.14 -8.95 -35.65
N PHE A 62 4.86 -8.62 -35.59
CA PHE A 62 4.15 -8.33 -34.34
C PHE A 62 3.08 -9.39 -34.08
N LYS A 63 2.88 -9.76 -32.82
CA LYS A 63 1.75 -10.57 -32.36
C LYS A 63 1.02 -9.81 -31.26
N VAL A 64 -0.28 -9.61 -31.45
CA VAL A 64 -1.10 -8.87 -30.50
C VAL A 64 -2.10 -9.82 -29.85
N ASN A 65 -2.13 -9.81 -28.53
CA ASN A 65 -3.22 -10.36 -27.75
C ASN A 65 -4.24 -9.25 -27.44
N TYR A 66 -5.50 -9.45 -27.81
CA TYR A 66 -6.54 -8.43 -27.74
C TYR A 66 -7.57 -8.76 -26.66
N ASN A 67 -7.66 -7.94 -25.62
CA ASN A 67 -8.64 -8.07 -24.54
C ASN A 67 -9.71 -6.99 -24.66
N GLY A 68 -10.98 -7.37 -24.78
CA GLY A 68 -12.13 -6.46 -24.76
C GLY A 68 -12.38 -5.63 -26.03
N PHE A 69 -11.51 -5.72 -27.05
CA PHE A 69 -11.67 -4.97 -28.31
C PHE A 69 -12.83 -5.51 -29.17
N THR A 70 -13.56 -4.60 -29.82
CA THR A 70 -14.48 -4.94 -30.92
C THR A 70 -13.70 -5.28 -32.20
N GLU A 71 -14.32 -5.97 -33.16
CA GLU A 71 -13.65 -6.35 -34.41
C GLU A 71 -13.18 -5.14 -35.24
N ASP A 72 -13.98 -4.06 -35.29
CA ASP A 72 -13.58 -2.82 -35.97
C ASP A 72 -12.39 -2.14 -35.27
N ALA A 73 -12.35 -2.17 -33.93
CA ALA A 73 -11.24 -1.62 -33.16
C ALA A 73 -9.97 -2.48 -33.32
N LYS A 74 -10.09 -3.82 -33.39
CA LYS A 74 -8.97 -4.71 -33.74
C LYS A 74 -8.43 -4.41 -35.13
N ALA A 75 -9.30 -4.16 -36.11
CA ALA A 75 -8.88 -3.82 -37.48
C ALA A 75 -8.11 -2.49 -37.53
N ALA A 76 -8.59 -1.46 -36.82
CA ALA A 76 -7.87 -0.20 -36.67
C ALA A 76 -6.51 -0.38 -35.98
N PHE A 77 -6.46 -1.15 -34.89
CA PHE A 77 -5.21 -1.45 -34.19
C PHE A 77 -4.23 -2.19 -35.10
N GLN A 78 -4.69 -3.24 -35.78
CA GLN A 78 -3.85 -4.02 -36.69
C GLN A 78 -3.29 -3.16 -37.83
N TYR A 79 -4.04 -2.17 -38.31
CA TYR A 79 -3.53 -1.22 -39.30
C TYR A 79 -2.35 -0.39 -38.77
N ALA A 80 -2.39 0.07 -37.52
CA ALA A 80 -1.25 0.74 -36.87
C ALA A 80 -0.05 -0.21 -36.69
N VAL A 81 -0.30 -1.47 -36.33
CA VAL A 81 0.74 -2.52 -36.27
C VAL A 81 1.37 -2.75 -37.64
N ASP A 82 0.58 -2.79 -38.71
CA ASP A 82 1.07 -3.00 -40.06
C ASP A 82 1.98 -1.86 -40.54
N ILE A 83 1.72 -0.62 -40.08
CA ILE A 83 2.59 0.53 -40.29
C ILE A 83 3.93 0.31 -39.58
N TRP A 84 3.94 0.01 -38.27
CA TRP A 84 5.20 -0.26 -37.55
C TRP A 84 5.97 -1.45 -38.12
N ALA A 85 5.27 -2.54 -38.42
CA ALA A 85 5.84 -3.69 -39.12
C ALA A 85 6.41 -3.32 -40.49
N SER A 86 5.95 -2.23 -41.12
CA SER A 86 6.47 -1.77 -42.42
C SER A 86 7.78 -1.00 -42.30
N THR A 87 7.98 -0.38 -41.14
CA THR A 87 9.03 0.60 -40.89
C THR A 87 10.22 0.01 -40.15
N LEU A 88 9.99 -0.98 -39.27
CA LEU A 88 11.03 -1.59 -38.45
C LEU A 88 11.52 -2.93 -39.03
N GLN A 89 12.76 -3.27 -38.71
CA GLN A 89 13.36 -4.58 -38.97
C GLN A 89 13.66 -5.27 -37.64
N SER A 90 13.18 -6.50 -37.45
CA SER A 90 13.52 -7.29 -36.27
C SER A 90 13.61 -8.79 -36.62
N PRO A 91 14.65 -9.50 -36.15
CA PRO A 91 14.72 -10.95 -36.23
C PRO A 91 13.84 -11.64 -35.17
N VAL A 92 13.34 -10.90 -34.17
CA VAL A 92 12.50 -11.40 -33.07
C VAL A 92 11.06 -10.88 -33.23
N VAL A 93 10.08 -11.71 -32.86
CA VAL A 93 8.66 -11.34 -32.87
C VAL A 93 8.36 -10.43 -31.68
N ILE A 94 7.71 -9.29 -31.93
CA ILE A 94 7.32 -8.33 -30.89
C ILE A 94 5.90 -8.67 -30.41
N HIS A 95 5.75 -8.97 -29.12
CA HIS A 95 4.49 -9.35 -28.49
C HIS A 95 3.84 -8.17 -27.77
N ILE A 96 2.58 -7.88 -28.09
CA ILE A 96 1.80 -6.79 -27.49
C ILE A 96 0.59 -7.36 -26.75
N GLU A 97 0.43 -6.97 -25.49
CA GLU A 97 -0.78 -7.15 -24.70
C GLU A 97 -1.65 -5.89 -24.79
N ALA A 98 -2.75 -5.94 -25.54
CA ALA A 98 -3.62 -4.80 -25.79
C ALA A 98 -4.94 -4.93 -25.01
N ASN A 99 -5.22 -3.95 -24.15
CA ASN A 99 -6.39 -3.94 -23.27
C ASN A 99 -7.36 -2.80 -23.62
N TRP A 100 -8.62 -3.15 -23.83
CA TRP A 100 -9.72 -2.21 -24.07
C TRP A 100 -10.57 -2.09 -22.79
N SER A 101 -10.34 -1.03 -22.03
CA SER A 101 -10.97 -0.84 -20.72
C SER A 101 -11.27 0.64 -20.46
N GLN A 102 -12.16 0.94 -19.52
CA GLN A 102 -12.38 2.32 -19.12
C GLN A 102 -11.11 2.87 -18.46
N LEU A 103 -10.64 4.04 -18.91
CA LEU A 103 -9.52 4.78 -18.32
C LEU A 103 -10.02 6.11 -17.74
N GLU A 104 -9.14 6.83 -17.04
CA GLU A 104 -9.45 8.14 -16.48
C GLU A 104 -9.95 9.13 -17.55
N SER A 105 -10.78 10.09 -17.12
CA SER A 105 -11.31 11.11 -18.01
C SER A 105 -10.18 11.93 -18.63
N GLY A 106 -10.18 12.07 -19.95
CA GLY A 106 -9.14 12.78 -20.69
C GLY A 106 -7.92 11.93 -21.06
N VAL A 107 -7.89 10.64 -20.72
CA VAL A 107 -6.86 9.69 -21.18
C VAL A 107 -7.39 8.91 -22.39
N LEU A 108 -6.65 8.98 -23.50
CA LEU A 108 -6.95 8.23 -24.73
C LEU A 108 -6.35 6.83 -24.68
N GLY A 109 -5.10 6.73 -24.24
CA GLY A 109 -4.35 5.50 -24.14
C GLY A 109 -3.18 5.61 -23.15
N SER A 110 -2.57 4.46 -22.90
CA SER A 110 -1.28 4.38 -22.22
C SER A 110 -0.53 3.13 -22.68
N ALA A 111 0.77 3.22 -22.80
CA ALA A 111 1.62 2.09 -23.10
C ALA A 111 3.01 2.23 -22.47
N GLY A 112 3.68 1.09 -22.41
CA GLY A 112 5.03 0.97 -21.91
C GLY A 112 5.57 -0.43 -22.15
N TRP A 113 6.74 -0.69 -21.59
CA TRP A 113 7.36 -2.01 -21.61
C TRP A 113 6.71 -2.95 -20.59
N ALA A 114 6.68 -4.25 -20.90
CA ALA A 114 6.37 -5.27 -19.91
C ALA A 114 7.60 -5.58 -19.03
N SER A 115 8.80 -5.61 -19.63
CA SER A 115 10.08 -5.71 -18.93
C SER A 115 11.15 -4.81 -19.55
N VAL A 116 12.20 -4.51 -18.79
CA VAL A 116 13.43 -3.86 -19.28
C VAL A 116 14.63 -4.72 -18.97
N HIS A 117 15.65 -4.65 -19.83
CA HIS A 117 16.89 -5.42 -19.71
C HIS A 117 18.11 -4.51 -19.79
N ALA A 118 19.08 -4.72 -18.90
CA ALA A 118 20.40 -4.08 -18.95
C ALA A 118 21.50 -5.14 -19.00
N ASN A 119 22.64 -4.77 -19.59
CA ASN A 119 23.85 -5.61 -19.68
C ASN A 119 23.66 -6.96 -20.38
N PHE A 120 22.66 -7.07 -21.26
CA PHE A 120 22.43 -8.25 -22.08
C PHE A 120 23.43 -8.32 -23.25
N ASP A 121 23.58 -9.50 -23.84
CA ASP A 121 24.40 -9.66 -25.05
C ASP A 121 23.84 -8.85 -26.22
N GLY A 122 24.61 -7.86 -26.69
CA GLY A 122 24.20 -6.89 -27.70
C GLY A 122 24.11 -5.46 -27.17
N ALA A 123 23.97 -5.27 -25.84
CA ALA A 123 23.93 -3.95 -25.23
C ALA A 123 25.24 -3.18 -25.51
N GLN A 124 25.13 -2.04 -26.22
CA GLN A 124 26.30 -1.21 -26.55
C GLN A 124 26.63 -0.21 -25.44
N LYS A 125 25.65 0.11 -24.57
CA LYS A 125 25.83 0.90 -23.36
C LYS A 125 25.53 0.01 -22.15
N LEU A 126 26.51 -0.13 -21.27
CA LEU A 126 26.36 -0.88 -20.03
C LEU A 126 25.73 -0.01 -18.95
N ASN A 127 25.16 -0.65 -17.94
CA ASN A 127 24.37 0.00 -16.90
C ASN A 127 23.35 0.97 -17.51
N THR A 128 22.63 0.48 -18.52
CA THR A 128 21.57 1.20 -19.23
C THR A 128 20.46 0.22 -19.53
N PHE A 129 19.23 0.55 -19.15
CA PHE A 129 18.06 -0.28 -19.40
C PHE A 129 17.48 -0.04 -20.81
N TYR A 130 17.10 -1.12 -21.46
CA TYR A 130 16.42 -1.14 -22.76
C TYR A 130 15.05 -1.80 -22.58
N PRO A 131 13.97 -1.24 -23.14
CA PRO A 131 12.67 -1.91 -23.21
C PRO A 131 12.80 -3.28 -23.87
N ALA A 132 12.01 -4.26 -23.40
CA ALA A 132 11.98 -5.63 -23.91
C ALA A 132 12.10 -5.73 -25.43
N ALA A 133 11.18 -5.10 -26.19
CA ALA A 133 11.15 -5.17 -27.65
C ALA A 133 12.49 -4.74 -28.29
N LEU A 134 13.12 -3.69 -27.77
CA LEU A 134 14.40 -3.17 -28.27
C LEU A 134 15.57 -4.06 -27.84
N ALA A 135 15.58 -4.50 -26.57
CA ALA A 135 16.61 -5.39 -26.04
C ALA A 135 16.65 -6.73 -26.82
N GLU A 136 15.48 -7.33 -27.08
CA GLU A 136 15.35 -8.56 -27.84
C GLU A 136 15.78 -8.39 -29.30
N LYS A 137 15.40 -7.26 -29.93
CA LYS A 137 15.89 -6.88 -31.27
C LYS A 137 17.42 -6.85 -31.31
N MET A 138 18.05 -6.19 -30.35
CA MET A 138 19.51 -6.04 -30.28
C MET A 138 20.21 -7.36 -29.94
N ALA A 139 19.61 -8.20 -29.09
CA ALA A 139 20.13 -9.51 -28.72
C ALA A 139 19.92 -10.58 -29.82
N GLY A 140 18.98 -10.34 -30.75
CA GLY A 140 18.59 -11.30 -31.78
C GLY A 140 17.80 -12.51 -31.27
N LYS A 141 17.40 -12.49 -29.98
CA LYS A 141 16.62 -13.54 -29.32
C LYS A 141 15.66 -12.93 -28.30
N THR A 142 14.61 -13.67 -27.98
CA THR A 142 13.69 -13.33 -26.89
C THR A 142 14.41 -13.36 -25.54
N LEU A 143 14.12 -12.40 -24.67
CA LEU A 143 14.72 -12.18 -23.34
C LEU A 143 13.68 -12.22 -22.21
N ASN A 144 12.38 -12.32 -22.53
CA ASN A 144 11.29 -12.51 -21.56
C ASN A 144 10.37 -13.70 -21.94
N ASP A 145 9.45 -14.07 -21.05
CA ASP A 145 8.61 -15.27 -21.23
C ASP A 145 7.28 -15.04 -21.97
N SER A 146 6.88 -13.79 -22.29
CA SER A 146 5.57 -13.58 -22.95
C SER A 146 5.39 -12.28 -23.75
N THR A 147 5.57 -11.12 -23.12
CA THR A 147 5.01 -9.84 -23.58
C THR A 147 6.09 -8.79 -23.56
N ASP A 148 6.21 -8.02 -24.65
CA ASP A 148 7.19 -6.94 -24.74
C ASP A 148 6.56 -5.59 -24.41
N ILE A 149 5.34 -5.37 -24.89
CA ILE A 149 4.61 -4.10 -24.79
C ILE A 149 3.24 -4.36 -24.14
N VAL A 150 2.89 -3.55 -23.15
CA VAL A 150 1.54 -3.53 -22.57
C VAL A 150 0.88 -2.21 -22.92
N ALA A 151 -0.25 -2.26 -23.61
CA ALA A 151 -0.99 -1.08 -24.04
C ALA A 151 -2.45 -1.13 -23.56
N ARG A 152 -2.99 0.02 -23.16
CA ARG A 152 -4.37 0.19 -22.69
C ARG A 152 -5.02 1.34 -23.45
N PHE A 153 -6.27 1.17 -23.85
CA PHE A 153 -7.03 2.17 -24.62
C PHE A 153 -8.40 2.37 -24.00
N ASN A 154 -8.83 3.63 -23.90
CA ASN A 154 -10.06 4.00 -23.20
C ASN A 154 -11.29 3.53 -23.98
N SER A 155 -12.03 2.57 -23.42
CA SER A 155 -13.21 1.97 -24.06
C SER A 155 -14.41 2.91 -24.19
N THR A 156 -14.38 4.06 -23.51
CA THR A 156 -15.49 5.04 -23.45
C THR A 156 -15.31 6.25 -24.36
N THR A 157 -14.13 6.41 -24.97
CA THR A 157 -13.84 7.52 -25.88
C THR A 157 -14.63 7.41 -27.18
N ASN A 158 -15.01 8.56 -27.76
CA ASN A 158 -15.67 8.61 -29.06
C ASN A 158 -14.67 8.37 -30.20
N TRP A 159 -14.41 7.09 -30.49
CA TRP A 159 -13.41 6.69 -31.48
C TRP A 159 -13.90 6.78 -32.93
N TYR A 160 -12.98 7.14 -33.81
CA TYR A 160 -13.01 6.78 -35.21
C TYR A 160 -12.20 5.51 -35.43
N LEU A 161 -12.85 4.46 -35.93
CA LEU A 161 -12.28 3.12 -36.10
C LEU A 161 -11.92 2.81 -37.57
N GLY A 162 -12.08 3.77 -38.48
CA GLY A 162 -11.73 3.59 -39.90
C GLY A 162 -10.24 3.75 -40.15
N THR A 163 -9.71 3.08 -41.18
CA THR A 163 -8.29 3.13 -41.55
C THR A 163 -7.99 4.07 -42.74
N ASP A 164 -9.00 4.80 -43.22
CA ASP A 164 -8.89 5.75 -44.33
C ASP A 164 -8.55 7.18 -43.87
N GLY A 165 -8.44 7.39 -42.55
CA GLY A 165 -8.14 8.68 -41.94
C GLY A 165 -9.25 9.72 -42.17
N ASN A 166 -10.53 9.36 -42.08
CA ASN A 166 -11.65 10.33 -42.19
C ASN A 166 -12.53 10.42 -40.92
N PRO A 167 -11.97 10.72 -39.73
CA PRO A 167 -12.77 10.96 -38.53
C PRO A 167 -13.75 12.13 -38.71
N GLY A 168 -14.90 12.05 -38.05
CA GLY A 168 -15.76 13.21 -37.85
C GLY A 168 -15.13 14.21 -36.87
N ALA A 169 -15.57 15.47 -36.94
CA ALA A 169 -14.97 16.57 -36.17
C ALA A 169 -14.91 16.36 -34.63
N ASN A 170 -15.73 15.46 -34.08
CA ASN A 170 -15.80 15.15 -32.65
C ASN A 170 -15.26 13.75 -32.30
N GLN A 171 -14.50 13.11 -33.19
CA GLN A 171 -13.94 11.77 -32.98
C GLN A 171 -12.42 11.82 -32.89
N TYR A 172 -11.86 10.97 -32.04
CA TYR A 172 -10.42 10.70 -31.97
C TYR A 172 -10.07 9.53 -32.90
N ASP A 173 -9.01 9.65 -33.68
CA ASP A 173 -8.58 8.60 -34.60
C ASP A 173 -7.83 7.48 -33.85
N LEU A 174 -8.44 6.29 -33.76
CA LEU A 174 -7.87 5.19 -32.97
C LEU A 174 -6.52 4.72 -33.52
N VAL A 175 -6.35 4.70 -34.85
CA VAL A 175 -5.09 4.31 -35.49
C VAL A 175 -3.95 5.21 -35.01
N SER A 176 -4.15 6.53 -34.98
CA SER A 176 -3.14 7.49 -34.54
C SER A 176 -2.75 7.29 -33.08
N VAL A 177 -3.72 7.06 -32.19
CA VAL A 177 -3.44 6.78 -30.78
C VAL A 177 -2.72 5.43 -30.62
N VAL A 178 -3.16 4.36 -31.28
CA VAL A 178 -2.47 3.07 -31.21
C VAL A 178 -1.03 3.18 -31.73
N LEU A 179 -0.83 3.89 -32.85
CA LEU A 179 0.50 4.07 -33.42
C LEU A 179 1.44 4.82 -32.45
N HIS A 180 0.92 5.85 -31.79
CA HIS A 180 1.61 6.63 -30.75
C HIS A 180 1.98 5.76 -29.54
N GLU A 181 1.02 5.02 -28.98
CA GLU A 181 1.23 4.17 -27.81
C GLU A 181 2.25 3.04 -28.08
N ILE A 182 2.20 2.41 -29.26
CA ILE A 182 3.22 1.44 -29.65
C ILE A 182 4.60 2.12 -29.71
N GLY A 183 4.70 3.39 -30.12
CA GLY A 183 5.93 4.17 -30.07
C GLY A 183 6.58 4.22 -28.69
N HIS A 184 5.79 4.39 -27.62
CA HIS A 184 6.29 4.31 -26.24
C HIS A 184 6.79 2.90 -25.90
N GLY A 185 6.03 1.86 -26.26
CA GLY A 185 6.45 0.46 -26.06
C GLY A 185 7.75 0.09 -26.78
N LEU A 186 8.03 0.72 -27.92
CA LEU A 186 9.26 0.53 -28.70
C LEU A 186 10.47 1.30 -28.13
N GLY A 187 10.26 2.13 -27.09
CA GLY A 187 11.33 2.77 -26.33
C GLY A 187 11.35 4.29 -26.37
N PHE A 188 10.28 4.93 -26.84
CA PHE A 188 10.11 6.37 -26.70
C PHE A 188 9.66 6.73 -25.28
N VAL A 189 10.52 6.47 -24.29
CA VAL A 189 10.15 6.57 -22.89
C VAL A 189 11.36 6.85 -22.01
N ASP A 190 11.19 7.80 -21.09
CA ASP A 190 12.21 8.23 -20.16
C ASP A 190 11.95 7.75 -18.73
N THR A 191 12.91 7.99 -17.84
CA THR A 191 12.79 7.73 -16.41
C THR A 191 12.82 8.99 -15.55
N PHE A 192 12.79 10.17 -16.16
CA PHE A 192 12.87 11.42 -15.40
C PHE A 192 11.59 11.66 -14.63
N ASP A 193 11.73 12.13 -13.40
CA ASP A 193 10.62 12.59 -12.59
C ASP A 193 10.93 13.93 -11.91
N PHE A 194 9.89 14.61 -11.46
CA PHE A 194 9.98 15.90 -10.80
C PHE A 194 8.97 15.97 -9.66
N ASP A 195 9.47 16.06 -8.43
CA ASP A 195 8.65 16.28 -7.24
C ASP A 195 9.23 17.43 -6.39
N ASN A 196 8.35 18.31 -5.92
CA ASN A 196 8.68 19.40 -4.99
C ASN A 196 9.93 20.22 -5.35
N GLY A 197 10.17 20.46 -6.65
CA GLY A 197 11.33 21.25 -7.14
C GLY A 197 12.58 20.42 -7.41
N THR A 198 12.56 19.13 -7.08
CA THR A 198 13.68 18.19 -7.23
C THR A 198 13.43 17.30 -8.44
N GLY A 199 14.40 17.24 -9.36
CA GLY A 199 14.38 16.29 -10.46
C GLY A 199 15.08 14.99 -10.09
N SER A 200 14.60 13.87 -10.60
CA SER A 200 15.21 12.55 -10.46
C SER A 200 15.22 11.79 -11.79
N PHE A 201 16.00 10.71 -11.88
CA PHE A 201 16.03 9.76 -13.00
C PHE A 201 16.47 8.37 -12.54
N GLY A 202 16.27 7.40 -13.43
CA GLY A 202 16.81 6.05 -13.38
C GLY A 202 15.87 5.04 -12.71
N LEU A 203 16.10 3.78 -13.02
CA LEU A 203 15.42 2.62 -12.44
C LEU A 203 16.33 1.97 -11.38
N THR A 204 15.73 1.20 -10.46
CA THR A 204 16.40 0.52 -9.33
C THR A 204 17.00 1.45 -8.27
N THR A 205 17.46 0.88 -7.15
CA THR A 205 18.21 1.58 -6.10
C THR A 205 19.49 2.26 -6.61
N PHE A 206 20.06 1.82 -7.73
CA PHE A 206 21.28 2.39 -8.31
C PHE A 206 21.04 3.51 -9.33
N SER A 207 19.78 3.92 -9.56
CA SER A 207 19.44 5.00 -10.50
C SER A 207 19.99 4.78 -11.92
N ILE A 208 19.84 3.55 -12.42
CA ILE A 208 20.34 3.15 -13.74
C ILE A 208 19.44 3.78 -14.82
N PRO A 209 19.96 4.60 -15.75
CA PRO A 209 19.16 5.26 -16.78
C PRO A 209 18.59 4.25 -17.78
N MET A 210 17.50 4.63 -18.45
CA MET A 210 17.09 3.98 -19.70
C MET A 210 17.87 4.53 -20.89
N ILE A 211 17.91 3.75 -21.98
CA ILE A 211 18.61 4.12 -23.21
C ILE A 211 18.18 5.50 -23.73
N TYR A 212 16.89 5.82 -23.62
CA TYR A 212 16.33 7.13 -23.99
C TYR A 212 16.98 8.27 -23.21
N ASP A 213 17.08 8.14 -21.87
CA ASP A 213 17.68 9.15 -20.98
C ASP A 213 19.12 9.47 -21.38
N THR A 214 19.85 8.48 -21.92
CA THR A 214 21.25 8.67 -22.32
C THR A 214 21.45 9.62 -23.50
N TYR A 215 20.35 9.98 -24.18
CA TYR A 215 20.33 10.93 -25.28
C TYR A 215 19.65 12.25 -24.90
N VAL A 216 19.08 12.40 -23.71
CA VAL A 216 18.43 13.65 -23.30
C VAL A 216 19.49 14.67 -22.91
N GLU A 217 19.47 15.84 -23.56
CA GLU A 217 20.42 16.92 -23.33
C GLU A 217 19.74 18.29 -23.22
N ASN A 218 20.41 19.24 -22.58
CA ASN A 218 19.97 20.63 -22.58
C ASN A 218 20.52 21.39 -23.81
N ILE A 219 20.13 22.66 -23.94
CA ILE A 219 20.54 23.53 -25.05
C ILE A 219 22.06 23.75 -25.17
N ASP A 220 22.80 23.56 -24.07
CA ASP A 220 24.25 23.73 -23.97
C ASP A 220 25.02 22.41 -24.21
N ASP A 221 24.36 21.39 -24.78
CA ASP A 221 24.91 20.08 -25.13
C ASP A 221 25.34 19.24 -23.90
N GLN A 222 24.76 19.52 -22.73
CA GLN A 222 24.99 18.74 -21.51
C GLN A 222 23.97 17.61 -21.40
N ILE A 223 24.46 16.38 -21.22
CA ILE A 223 23.64 15.18 -21.09
C ILE A 223 23.00 15.17 -19.71
N VAL A 224 21.67 15.23 -19.65
CA VAL A 224 20.93 15.58 -18.43
C VAL A 224 21.20 14.61 -17.28
N PHE A 225 21.09 13.30 -17.52
CA PHE A 225 21.31 12.29 -16.46
C PHE A 225 22.77 12.22 -15.99
N LYS A 226 23.72 12.64 -16.83
CA LYS A 226 25.16 12.51 -16.58
C LYS A 226 25.75 13.76 -15.93
N ASP A 227 25.35 14.93 -16.40
CA ASP A 227 25.97 16.22 -16.03
C ASP A 227 25.24 16.92 -14.88
N PHE A 228 24.05 16.44 -14.49
CA PHE A 228 23.29 16.93 -13.35
C PHE A 228 23.11 15.81 -12.33
N SER A 229 23.35 16.13 -11.05
CA SER A 229 23.19 15.15 -9.98
C SER A 229 21.74 14.68 -9.87
N ASN A 230 21.54 13.37 -9.73
CA ASN A 230 20.23 12.80 -9.45
C ASN A 230 19.65 13.36 -8.14
N ASN A 231 18.32 13.36 -8.00
CA ASN A 231 17.60 13.90 -6.83
C ASN A 231 18.04 15.32 -6.45
N SER A 232 18.09 16.24 -7.42
CA SER A 232 18.53 17.62 -7.17
C SER A 232 17.63 18.69 -7.79
N GLU A 233 17.60 19.87 -7.17
CA GLU A 233 16.94 21.06 -7.72
C GLU A 233 17.55 21.49 -9.06
N ASN A 234 18.86 21.29 -9.25
CA ASN A 234 19.53 21.64 -10.50
C ASN A 234 19.03 20.79 -11.66
N LEU A 235 18.87 19.48 -11.44
CA LEU A 235 18.23 18.58 -12.40
C LEU A 235 16.77 19.00 -12.62
N GLY A 236 16.02 19.26 -11.55
CA GLY A 236 14.63 19.70 -11.65
C GLY A 236 14.46 20.95 -12.53
N ASN A 237 15.35 21.94 -12.37
CA ASN A 237 15.37 23.15 -13.18
C ASN A 237 15.62 22.88 -14.68
N GLN A 238 16.37 21.83 -15.04
CA GLN A 238 16.53 21.43 -16.45
C GLN A 238 15.22 20.85 -17.00
N LEU A 239 14.59 19.96 -16.24
CA LEU A 239 13.39 19.22 -16.66
C LEU A 239 12.18 20.13 -16.95
N ILE A 240 12.12 21.31 -16.32
CA ILE A 240 11.08 22.33 -16.56
C ILE A 240 11.59 23.57 -17.33
N SER A 241 12.71 23.46 -18.04
CA SER A 241 13.38 24.62 -18.67
C SER A 241 12.80 25.05 -20.02
N ASN A 242 11.99 24.20 -20.67
CA ASN A 242 11.59 24.30 -22.07
C ASN A 242 12.76 24.27 -23.08
N ASN A 243 13.95 23.85 -22.65
CA ASN A 243 15.18 23.85 -23.43
C ASN A 243 15.87 22.47 -23.42
N ILE A 244 15.07 21.40 -23.47
CA ILE A 244 15.55 20.01 -23.56
C ILE A 244 15.40 19.49 -24.98
N TYR A 245 16.41 18.73 -25.42
CA TYR A 245 16.55 18.14 -26.73
C TYR A 245 16.95 16.67 -26.62
N PHE A 246 16.77 15.94 -27.71
CA PHE A 246 17.30 14.60 -27.86
C PHE A 246 18.53 14.65 -28.77
N ASN A 247 19.64 14.10 -28.30
CA ASN A 247 20.91 14.01 -29.03
C ASN A 247 20.86 12.87 -30.04
N SER A 248 20.15 13.05 -31.15
CA SER A 248 20.14 12.11 -32.27
C SER A 248 21.05 12.63 -33.39
N PRO A 249 22.27 12.07 -33.56
CA PRO A 249 23.14 12.38 -34.68
C PRO A 249 22.46 12.13 -36.03
N THR A 250 21.69 11.04 -36.14
CA THR A 250 20.98 10.67 -37.36
C THR A 250 19.90 11.71 -37.70
N ALA A 251 19.09 12.13 -36.71
CA ALA A 251 18.09 13.17 -36.93
C ALA A 251 18.73 14.53 -37.29
N THR A 252 19.87 14.84 -36.67
CA THR A 252 20.61 16.08 -36.96
C THR A 252 21.16 16.07 -38.39
N LEU A 253 21.67 14.93 -38.86
CA LEU A 253 22.16 14.75 -40.23
C LEU A 253 21.01 14.82 -41.25
N ASN A 254 19.91 14.10 -40.99
CA ASN A 254 18.80 13.94 -41.92
C ASN A 254 17.85 15.14 -41.96
N ASN A 255 17.64 15.81 -40.83
CA ASN A 255 16.64 16.89 -40.66
C ASN A 255 17.25 18.25 -40.34
N GLY A 256 18.57 18.34 -40.10
CA GLY A 256 19.30 19.60 -39.93
C GLY A 256 19.17 20.26 -38.56
N SER A 257 18.49 19.63 -37.59
CA SER A 257 18.37 20.12 -36.22
C SER A 257 18.10 18.99 -35.23
N ARG A 258 18.51 19.19 -33.98
CA ARG A 258 18.23 18.27 -32.87
C ARG A 258 16.72 18.22 -32.56
N PRO A 259 16.14 17.02 -32.37
CA PRO A 259 14.75 16.90 -31.91
C PRO A 259 14.53 17.64 -30.60
N ARG A 260 13.52 18.50 -30.55
CA ARG A 260 13.18 19.24 -29.31
C ARG A 260 12.13 18.46 -28.52
N LEU A 261 12.37 18.28 -27.23
CA LEU A 261 11.48 17.54 -26.32
C LEU A 261 10.48 18.47 -25.62
N TYR A 262 9.36 17.89 -25.19
CA TYR A 262 8.34 18.57 -24.41
C TYR A 262 8.79 18.68 -22.95
N ALA A 263 9.38 19.82 -22.60
CA ALA A 263 9.84 20.13 -21.24
C ALA A 263 9.16 21.42 -20.73
N PRO A 264 7.83 21.44 -20.56
CA PRO A 264 7.09 22.65 -20.17
C PRO A 264 7.60 23.25 -18.85
N THR A 265 7.34 24.54 -18.62
CA THR A 265 7.69 25.21 -17.35
C THR A 265 6.91 24.70 -16.13
N THR A 266 5.94 23.82 -16.36
CA THR A 266 5.16 23.12 -15.35
C THR A 266 5.22 21.65 -15.71
N TRP A 267 5.79 20.84 -14.81
CA TRP A 267 5.90 19.40 -15.02
C TRP A 267 4.53 18.79 -15.32
N ASN A 268 4.44 18.02 -16.40
CA ASN A 268 3.27 17.24 -16.75
C ASN A 268 3.63 15.76 -16.58
N ALA A 269 3.19 15.18 -15.47
CA ALA A 269 3.49 13.81 -15.11
C ALA A 269 3.05 12.84 -16.22
N GLY A 270 3.98 11.97 -16.65
CA GLY A 270 3.76 11.03 -17.75
C GLY A 270 3.76 11.67 -19.14
N SER A 271 4.11 12.95 -19.30
CA SER A 271 4.25 13.58 -20.62
C SER A 271 5.53 14.37 -20.81
N SER A 272 6.01 15.07 -19.78
CA SER A 272 7.28 15.78 -19.84
C SER A 272 8.42 14.82 -20.21
N ILE A 273 9.32 15.28 -21.08
CA ILE A 273 10.50 14.55 -21.60
C ILE A 273 10.16 13.36 -22.51
N ALA A 274 9.13 12.56 -22.20
CA ALA A 274 8.65 11.42 -22.98
C ALA A 274 8.06 11.76 -24.36
N HIS A 275 8.01 13.05 -24.75
CA HIS A 275 7.34 13.51 -25.97
C HIS A 275 8.13 14.57 -26.72
N LEU A 276 7.85 14.68 -28.02
CA LEU A 276 8.29 15.78 -28.86
C LEU A 276 7.56 17.08 -28.51
N ASN A 277 8.23 18.20 -28.70
CA ASN A 277 7.70 19.50 -28.37
C ASN A 277 6.55 19.92 -29.30
N GLU A 278 5.31 19.93 -28.78
CA GLU A 278 4.07 20.33 -29.48
C GLU A 278 4.18 21.67 -30.22
N SER A 279 4.89 22.66 -29.66
CA SER A 279 5.04 23.98 -30.31
C SER A 279 5.98 23.96 -31.51
N THR A 280 6.88 22.98 -31.56
CA THR A 280 7.87 22.78 -32.64
C THR A 280 7.30 21.86 -33.71
N TYR A 281 6.51 20.85 -33.31
CA TYR A 281 5.88 19.87 -34.19
C TYR A 281 4.35 19.88 -34.00
N PRO A 282 3.67 20.98 -34.36
CA PRO A 282 2.23 21.11 -34.12
C PRO A 282 1.41 20.12 -34.96
N ALA A 283 0.14 19.95 -34.63
CA ALA A 283 -0.81 19.14 -35.39
C ALA A 283 -0.67 19.34 -36.92
N GLY A 284 -0.56 18.22 -37.64
CA GLY A 284 -0.34 18.21 -39.10
C GLY A 284 1.11 18.38 -39.55
N ASN A 285 2.07 18.51 -38.63
CA ASN A 285 3.49 18.39 -38.93
C ASN A 285 3.88 16.92 -39.15
N ALA A 286 4.79 16.65 -40.08
CA ALA A 286 5.26 15.28 -40.37
C ALA A 286 5.84 14.51 -39.15
N ASN A 287 6.16 15.19 -38.05
CA ASN A 287 6.67 14.59 -36.81
C ASN A 287 5.72 14.80 -35.61
N SER A 288 4.43 15.06 -35.85
CA SER A 288 3.47 15.32 -34.76
C SER A 288 3.07 14.06 -33.98
N LEU A 289 3.35 12.84 -34.48
CA LEU A 289 2.86 11.61 -33.85
C LEU A 289 3.23 11.53 -32.37
N MET A 290 4.50 11.78 -31.99
CA MET A 290 4.99 11.60 -30.63
C MET A 290 4.91 12.89 -29.77
N THR A 291 3.97 13.78 -30.04
CA THR A 291 3.69 14.94 -29.18
C THR A 291 2.68 14.57 -28.07
N PRO A 292 2.61 15.31 -26.94
CA PRO A 292 1.99 14.81 -25.70
C PRO A 292 0.46 14.75 -25.69
N GLN A 293 -0.21 15.32 -26.69
CA GLN A 293 -1.66 15.40 -26.72
C GLN A 293 -2.19 15.23 -28.14
N ILE A 294 -3.25 14.44 -28.29
CA ILE A 294 -3.89 14.20 -29.60
C ILE A 294 -5.27 14.83 -29.61
N GLY A 295 -5.56 15.63 -30.63
CA GLY A 295 -6.84 16.29 -30.86
C GLY A 295 -7.89 15.41 -31.51
N MET A 296 -9.15 15.86 -31.46
CA MET A 296 -10.19 15.29 -32.32
C MET A 296 -9.86 15.65 -33.77
N ASP A 297 -10.27 14.80 -34.71
CA ASP A 297 -10.03 15.04 -36.13
C ASP A 297 -8.54 15.27 -36.50
N GLU A 298 -7.64 14.76 -35.68
CA GLU A 298 -6.19 14.73 -35.91
C GLU A 298 -5.79 13.33 -36.36
N VAL A 299 -5.22 13.22 -37.56
CA VAL A 299 -4.83 11.92 -38.14
C VAL A 299 -3.33 11.92 -38.43
N MET A 300 -2.64 10.95 -37.83
CA MET A 300 -1.19 10.77 -37.89
C MET A 300 -0.86 9.29 -38.13
N HIS A 301 -1.05 8.83 -39.36
CA HIS A 301 -0.76 7.44 -39.75
C HIS A 301 0.67 7.29 -40.31
N ASP A 302 1.64 8.05 -39.78
CA ASP A 302 3.05 7.96 -40.13
C ASP A 302 3.88 8.32 -38.87
N PRO A 303 4.85 7.48 -38.44
CA PRO A 303 5.69 7.79 -37.28
C PRO A 303 6.50 9.08 -37.38
N GLY A 304 6.81 9.53 -38.60
CA GLY A 304 7.61 10.72 -38.86
C GLY A 304 9.12 10.45 -38.83
N PRO A 305 9.91 11.15 -39.67
CA PRO A 305 11.34 10.90 -39.79
C PRO A 305 12.12 11.08 -38.49
N ILE A 306 11.79 12.08 -37.66
CA ILE A 306 12.52 12.33 -36.40
C ILE A 306 12.34 11.18 -35.41
N THR A 307 11.11 10.67 -35.26
CA THR A 307 10.84 9.52 -34.39
C THR A 307 11.64 8.31 -34.83
N LEU A 308 11.73 8.06 -36.14
CA LEU A 308 12.48 6.94 -36.70
C LEU A 308 13.99 7.11 -36.51
N ASP A 309 14.53 8.30 -36.75
CA ASP A 309 15.94 8.60 -36.54
C ASP A 309 16.33 8.44 -35.06
N MET A 310 15.46 8.85 -34.12
CA MET A 310 15.66 8.64 -32.68
C MET A 310 15.66 7.16 -32.31
N LEU A 311 14.68 6.39 -32.80
CA LEU A 311 14.62 4.94 -32.58
C LEU A 311 15.85 4.22 -33.17
N ALA A 312 16.29 4.64 -34.36
CA ALA A 312 17.48 4.11 -35.02
C ALA A 312 18.72 4.30 -34.15
N ASP A 313 18.94 5.51 -33.61
CA ASP A 313 20.08 5.81 -32.73
C ASP A 313 20.03 5.07 -31.39
N MET A 314 18.84 4.70 -30.89
CA MET A 314 18.70 3.88 -29.68
C MET A 314 19.03 2.40 -29.91
N GLY A 315 18.92 1.90 -31.15
CA GLY A 315 19.29 0.53 -31.51
C GLY A 315 18.29 -0.22 -32.41
N TRP A 316 17.23 0.44 -32.90
CA TRP A 316 16.32 -0.20 -33.88
C TRP A 316 16.97 -0.43 -35.24
N GLU A 317 18.03 0.33 -35.56
CA GLU A 317 18.99 -0.02 -36.60
C GLU A 317 20.28 -0.47 -35.93
N PHE A 318 20.67 -1.72 -36.18
CA PHE A 318 21.74 -2.37 -35.43
C PHE A 318 22.73 -3.10 -36.33
N THR A 319 23.99 -3.19 -35.88
CA THR A 319 25.00 -4.07 -36.47
C THR A 319 25.35 -5.18 -35.49
N TYR A 320 24.96 -6.40 -35.85
CA TYR A 320 25.24 -7.60 -35.10
C TYR A 320 26.68 -8.06 -35.40
N ILE A 321 27.45 -8.26 -34.33
CA ILE A 321 28.77 -8.90 -34.38
C ILE A 321 28.64 -10.21 -33.62
N ASP A 322 28.37 -11.28 -34.36
CA ASP A 322 28.25 -12.63 -33.79
C ASP A 322 29.64 -13.25 -33.65
N HIS A 323 30.08 -13.39 -32.41
CA HIS A 323 31.38 -13.94 -32.03
C HIS A 323 31.27 -14.67 -30.69
N SER A 324 31.77 -15.91 -30.66
CA SER A 324 31.96 -16.67 -29.42
C SER A 324 33.34 -16.40 -28.85
N ARG A 325 33.41 -16.03 -27.56
CA ARG A 325 34.69 -15.75 -26.90
C ARG A 325 35.62 -16.95 -26.99
N LEU A 326 36.92 -16.69 -27.08
CA LEU A 326 37.95 -17.71 -26.91
C LEU A 326 37.99 -18.15 -25.44
N THR A 327 38.10 -19.44 -25.21
CA THR A 327 38.32 -20.02 -23.87
C THR A 327 39.80 -20.05 -23.54
N ASN A 328 40.14 -20.29 -22.26
CA ASN A 328 41.54 -20.60 -21.94
C ASN A 328 41.99 -21.84 -22.73
N THR A 329 43.28 -21.89 -23.04
CA THR A 329 43.82 -22.93 -23.92
C THR A 329 45.18 -23.43 -23.45
N GLU A 330 45.36 -24.75 -23.50
CA GLU A 330 46.65 -25.39 -23.20
C GLU A 330 47.67 -25.24 -24.35
N ASN A 331 47.26 -24.69 -25.49
CA ASN A 331 48.12 -24.54 -26.67
C ASN A 331 49.07 -23.33 -26.56
N ILE A 332 50.01 -23.39 -25.61
CA ILE A 332 50.99 -22.33 -25.35
C ILE A 332 51.96 -22.13 -26.54
N ALA A 333 52.24 -23.19 -27.30
CA ALA A 333 53.24 -23.19 -28.38
C ALA A 333 52.68 -22.83 -29.77
N GLY A 334 51.38 -22.54 -29.87
CA GLY A 334 50.75 -22.14 -31.12
C GLY A 334 51.27 -20.76 -31.61
N PRO A 335 51.42 -20.53 -32.93
CA PRO A 335 51.89 -19.24 -33.45
C PRO A 335 50.87 -18.10 -33.28
N SER A 336 49.58 -18.42 -33.26
CA SER A 336 48.49 -17.47 -33.12
C SER A 336 47.19 -18.15 -32.65
N TYR A 337 46.23 -17.33 -32.24
CA TYR A 337 44.86 -17.73 -31.91
C TYR A 337 43.89 -17.03 -32.87
N GLU A 338 43.09 -17.81 -33.59
CA GLU A 338 42.16 -17.30 -34.59
C GLU A 338 40.91 -16.74 -33.91
N VAL A 339 40.49 -15.56 -34.34
CA VAL A 339 39.24 -14.90 -33.93
C VAL A 339 38.36 -14.77 -35.16
N THR A 340 37.16 -15.34 -35.09
CA THR A 340 36.17 -15.31 -36.18
C THR A 340 34.91 -14.59 -35.75
N ALA A 341 34.27 -13.82 -36.63
CA ALA A 341 32.96 -13.23 -36.40
C ALA A 341 32.13 -13.16 -37.67
N THR A 342 30.81 -13.28 -37.52
CA THR A 342 29.85 -12.92 -38.58
C THR A 342 29.35 -11.51 -38.28
N VAL A 343 29.38 -10.62 -39.27
CA VAL A 343 28.91 -9.24 -39.10
C VAL A 343 27.76 -8.97 -40.05
N THR A 344 26.59 -8.67 -39.50
CA THR A 344 25.38 -8.32 -40.25
C THR A 344 24.84 -6.98 -39.77
N SER A 345 24.27 -6.18 -40.66
CA SER A 345 23.78 -4.84 -40.33
C SER A 345 22.47 -4.57 -41.05
N ASP A 346 21.52 -3.94 -40.35
CA ASP A 346 20.22 -3.57 -40.90
C ASP A 346 20.33 -2.54 -42.03
N VAL A 347 21.34 -1.65 -41.95
CA VAL A 347 21.62 -0.61 -42.95
C VAL A 347 22.82 -0.93 -43.84
N GLY A 348 23.68 -1.87 -43.41
CA GLY A 348 24.87 -2.29 -44.12
C GLY A 348 26.16 -1.95 -43.38
N VAL A 349 27.18 -2.79 -43.54
CA VAL A 349 28.48 -2.63 -42.88
C VAL A 349 29.38 -1.70 -43.70
N GLU A 350 30.03 -0.72 -43.07
CA GLU A 350 30.99 0.16 -43.73
C GLU A 350 32.24 -0.64 -44.15
N PRO A 351 32.59 -0.68 -45.46
CA PRO A 351 33.71 -1.50 -45.93
C PRO A 351 35.05 -1.16 -45.25
N GLY A 352 35.75 -2.19 -44.77
CA GLY A 352 37.10 -2.05 -44.16
C GLY A 352 37.12 -1.61 -42.69
N THR A 353 35.95 -1.58 -42.03
CA THR A 353 35.83 -1.17 -40.62
C THR A 353 35.81 -2.30 -39.61
N VAL A 354 35.59 -3.55 -40.06
CA VAL A 354 35.62 -4.73 -39.19
C VAL A 354 37.07 -5.02 -38.77
N LYS A 355 37.36 -4.79 -37.49
CA LYS A 355 38.71 -4.86 -36.92
C LYS A 355 38.71 -5.60 -35.59
N LEU A 356 39.77 -6.36 -35.37
CA LEU A 356 40.12 -6.99 -34.10
C LEU A 356 41.07 -6.07 -33.32
N TYR A 357 40.74 -5.81 -32.06
CA TYR A 357 41.59 -5.09 -31.12
C TYR A 357 42.02 -6.08 -30.04
N TYR A 358 43.33 -6.21 -29.79
CA TYR A 358 43.82 -7.06 -28.71
C TYR A 358 45.01 -6.46 -27.95
N SER A 359 45.24 -6.96 -26.75
CA SER A 359 46.25 -6.49 -25.81
C SER A 359 46.79 -7.66 -24.97
N LEU A 360 48.07 -7.58 -24.62
CA LEU A 360 48.75 -8.50 -23.69
C LEU A 360 48.86 -7.91 -22.26
N SER A 361 48.46 -6.64 -22.07
CA SER A 361 48.44 -5.94 -20.78
C SER A 361 47.05 -5.46 -20.36
N GLY A 362 45.98 -6.08 -20.87
CA GLY A 362 44.60 -5.70 -20.50
C GLY A 362 44.21 -4.29 -20.93
N PHE A 363 44.77 -3.80 -22.05
CA PHE A 363 44.66 -2.46 -22.59
C PHE A 363 45.24 -1.33 -21.72
N GLU A 364 46.02 -1.66 -20.68
CA GLU A 364 46.68 -0.63 -19.84
C GLU A 364 47.77 0.12 -20.61
N ASN A 365 48.62 -0.61 -21.35
CA ASN A 365 49.84 -0.06 -21.95
C ASN A 365 50.04 -0.46 -23.43
N ASP A 366 49.23 -1.38 -23.96
CA ASP A 366 49.32 -1.84 -25.35
C ASP A 366 47.95 -2.06 -25.98
N THR A 367 47.85 -1.72 -27.28
CA THR A 367 46.71 -2.03 -28.13
C THR A 367 47.22 -2.37 -29.51
N THR A 368 46.92 -3.57 -29.99
CA THR A 368 47.17 -3.99 -31.37
C THR A 368 45.86 -4.03 -32.14
N ILE A 369 45.84 -3.44 -33.34
CA ILE A 369 44.67 -3.38 -34.20
C ILE A 369 44.97 -4.19 -35.47
N VAL A 370 44.08 -5.11 -35.82
CA VAL A 370 44.21 -5.99 -36.99
C VAL A 370 42.95 -5.89 -37.83
N ASP A 371 43.12 -5.71 -39.14
CA ASP A 371 42.01 -5.81 -40.10
C ASP A 371 41.53 -7.25 -40.18
N MET A 372 40.22 -7.46 -40.01
CA MET A 372 39.63 -8.79 -40.22
C MET A 372 39.36 -9.00 -41.70
N THR A 373 39.72 -10.18 -42.21
CA THR A 373 39.50 -10.56 -43.61
C THR A 373 38.18 -11.30 -43.73
N GLU A 374 37.29 -10.82 -44.58
CA GLU A 374 36.02 -11.49 -44.89
C GLU A 374 36.25 -12.63 -45.90
N THR A 375 35.71 -13.81 -45.63
CA THR A 375 35.65 -14.93 -46.55
C THR A 375 34.31 -15.65 -46.37
N GLU A 376 33.50 -15.71 -47.42
CA GLU A 376 32.19 -16.36 -47.41
C GLU A 376 31.26 -15.86 -46.28
N GLY A 377 31.28 -14.55 -45.97
CA GLY A 377 30.45 -13.95 -44.92
C GLY A 377 31.01 -14.04 -43.49
N VAL A 378 32.18 -14.68 -43.30
CA VAL A 378 32.86 -14.76 -42.01
C VAL A 378 34.13 -13.91 -42.02
N TYR A 379 34.26 -13.02 -41.04
CA TYR A 379 35.45 -12.23 -40.79
C TYR A 379 36.42 -13.01 -39.90
N SER A 380 37.71 -13.03 -40.25
CA SER A 380 38.74 -13.70 -39.46
C SER A 380 39.98 -12.83 -39.28
N ALA A 381 40.61 -12.90 -38.10
CA ALA A 381 41.91 -12.33 -37.80
C ALA A 381 42.63 -13.19 -36.75
N ASN A 382 43.92 -12.92 -36.51
CA ASN A 382 44.74 -13.68 -35.59
C ASN A 382 45.30 -12.80 -34.46
N ILE A 383 45.18 -13.26 -33.22
CA ILE A 383 45.96 -12.77 -32.07
C ILE A 383 47.31 -13.46 -32.11
N THR A 384 48.41 -12.71 -32.14
CA THR A 384 49.75 -13.30 -32.15
C THR A 384 50.09 -13.86 -30.76
N SER A 385 50.54 -15.11 -30.69
CA SER A 385 50.91 -15.73 -29.42
C SER A 385 52.21 -15.15 -28.87
N ALA A 386 52.24 -14.89 -27.56
CA ALA A 386 53.45 -14.56 -26.82
C ALA A 386 54.37 -15.79 -26.63
N ASN A 387 53.85 -17.00 -26.81
CA ASN A 387 54.52 -18.28 -26.52
C ASN A 387 54.99 -18.40 -25.05
N VAL A 388 54.16 -17.91 -24.11
CA VAL A 388 54.46 -17.90 -22.66
C VAL A 388 53.25 -18.46 -21.91
N ALA A 389 53.51 -19.33 -20.93
CA ALA A 389 52.48 -19.85 -20.03
C ALA A 389 51.94 -18.75 -19.11
N SER A 390 50.69 -18.89 -18.68
CA SER A 390 49.96 -17.92 -17.85
C SER A 390 49.88 -16.52 -18.47
N GLN A 391 49.97 -16.40 -19.80
CA GLN A 391 49.75 -15.13 -20.51
C GLN A 391 48.24 -14.90 -20.68
N THR A 392 47.77 -13.70 -20.31
CA THR A 392 46.41 -13.23 -20.58
C THR A 392 46.37 -12.42 -21.87
N TYR A 393 45.41 -12.73 -22.74
CA TYR A 393 45.12 -11.99 -23.96
C TYR A 393 43.75 -11.36 -23.82
N ALA A 394 43.67 -10.03 -23.86
CA ALA A 394 42.43 -9.27 -23.86
C ALA A 394 42.09 -8.84 -25.29
N TYR A 395 40.82 -8.91 -25.70
CA TYR A 395 40.43 -8.52 -27.06
C TYR A 395 38.93 -8.15 -27.21
N PHE A 396 38.63 -7.41 -28.27
CA PHE A 396 37.26 -7.11 -28.72
C PHE A 396 37.22 -6.90 -30.23
N ILE A 397 36.02 -6.99 -30.82
CA ILE A 397 35.78 -6.76 -32.25
C ILE A 397 34.99 -5.48 -32.40
N LYS A 398 35.30 -4.69 -33.42
CA LYS A 398 34.62 -3.45 -33.76
C LYS A 398 34.22 -3.44 -35.23
N ALA A 399 33.02 -2.94 -35.53
CA ALA A 399 32.54 -2.67 -36.88
C ALA A 399 31.79 -1.33 -36.90
N ASN A 400 31.78 -0.67 -38.06
CA ASN A 400 30.91 0.47 -38.29
C ASN A 400 29.84 0.11 -39.32
N ASP A 401 28.68 0.75 -39.22
CA ASP A 401 27.67 0.72 -40.28
C ASP A 401 27.86 1.88 -41.27
N ILE A 402 27.13 1.83 -42.39
CA ILE A 402 27.23 2.85 -43.44
C ILE A 402 26.71 4.25 -43.03
N GLU A 403 25.97 4.34 -41.92
CA GLU A 403 25.53 5.61 -41.33
C GLU A 403 26.59 6.19 -40.36
N GLY A 404 27.71 5.48 -40.17
CA GLY A 404 28.86 5.92 -39.38
C GLY A 404 28.74 5.62 -37.88
N ARG A 405 27.75 4.82 -37.46
CA ARG A 405 27.62 4.35 -36.07
C ARG A 405 28.60 3.20 -35.83
N SER A 406 29.02 3.04 -34.57
CA SER A 406 30.08 2.12 -34.20
C SER A 406 29.60 1.11 -33.18
N PHE A 407 29.88 -0.16 -33.47
CA PHE A 407 29.42 -1.31 -32.67
C PHE A 407 30.61 -2.16 -32.26
N THR A 408 30.54 -2.69 -31.04
CA THR A 408 31.60 -3.50 -30.45
C THR A 408 31.06 -4.78 -29.83
N LYS A 409 31.89 -5.81 -29.83
CA LYS A 409 31.63 -7.10 -29.18
C LYS A 409 32.85 -7.48 -28.31
N PRO A 410 32.69 -7.53 -26.97
CA PRO A 410 31.48 -7.15 -26.23
C PRO A 410 31.18 -5.64 -26.36
N GLY A 411 29.94 -5.24 -26.11
CA GLY A 411 29.55 -3.82 -26.13
C GLY A 411 30.18 -3.05 -24.96
N GLY A 412 30.52 -1.78 -25.18
CA GLY A 412 31.23 -0.96 -24.19
C GLY A 412 32.77 -1.06 -24.22
N ALA A 413 33.34 -1.43 -25.38
CA ALA A 413 34.77 -1.70 -25.51
C ALA A 413 35.68 -0.58 -24.95
N ALA A 414 36.80 -0.99 -24.34
CA ALA A 414 37.73 -0.25 -23.47
C ALA A 414 37.42 -0.34 -21.96
N GLU A 415 36.16 -0.57 -21.59
CA GLU A 415 35.76 -0.93 -20.22
C GLU A 415 35.36 -2.42 -20.12
N THR A 416 34.96 -3.01 -21.24
CA THR A 416 34.68 -4.45 -21.40
C THR A 416 35.44 -5.05 -22.58
N PHE A 417 35.97 -6.25 -22.38
CA PHE A 417 36.69 -6.99 -23.40
C PHE A 417 36.69 -8.47 -23.05
N PHE A 418 36.71 -9.34 -24.06
CA PHE A 418 36.96 -10.76 -23.83
C PHE A 418 38.41 -10.94 -23.37
N PHE A 419 38.65 -12.00 -22.60
CA PHE A 419 40.01 -12.44 -22.34
C PHE A 419 40.08 -13.95 -22.31
N PHE A 420 41.28 -14.47 -22.57
CA PHE A 420 41.63 -15.85 -22.32
C PHE A 420 43.09 -15.94 -21.88
N THR A 421 43.43 -17.04 -21.24
CA THR A 421 44.77 -17.34 -20.75
C THR A 421 45.30 -18.62 -21.35
N THR A 422 46.63 -18.73 -21.42
CA THR A 422 47.29 -19.94 -21.93
C THR A 422 48.02 -20.66 -20.81
N ASP A 423 47.41 -21.69 -20.23
CA ASP A 423 47.99 -22.52 -19.17
C ASP A 423 47.50 -23.97 -19.27
N VAL A 424 48.10 -24.88 -18.50
CA VAL A 424 47.64 -26.28 -18.39
C VAL A 424 46.45 -26.36 -17.45
N ASP A 425 45.41 -27.09 -17.84
CA ASP A 425 44.24 -27.32 -16.99
C ASP A 425 44.41 -28.59 -16.15
N THR A 426 44.20 -28.48 -14.84
CA THR A 426 44.30 -29.61 -13.90
C THR A 426 43.11 -29.73 -12.96
N GLU A 427 42.15 -28.83 -13.05
CA GLU A 427 41.01 -28.78 -12.13
C GLU A 427 39.75 -29.30 -12.83
N ALA A 428 38.84 -29.89 -12.07
CA ALA A 428 37.54 -30.28 -12.61
C ALA A 428 36.57 -29.09 -12.60
N PRO A 429 35.56 -29.08 -13.50
CA PRO A 429 34.53 -28.04 -13.49
C PRO A 429 33.85 -27.89 -12.12
N GLU A 430 33.60 -26.65 -11.70
CA GLU A 430 32.80 -26.32 -10.52
C GLU A 430 31.32 -26.25 -10.92
N ILE A 431 30.48 -27.10 -10.32
CA ILE A 431 29.03 -27.15 -10.58
C ILE A 431 28.29 -26.56 -9.38
N THR A 432 27.42 -25.58 -9.61
CA THR A 432 26.47 -25.04 -8.62
C THR A 432 25.04 -25.27 -9.10
N HIS A 433 24.20 -25.87 -8.25
CA HIS A 433 22.82 -26.23 -8.58
C HIS A 433 21.92 -26.25 -7.33
N THR A 434 20.72 -25.70 -7.45
CA THR A 434 19.66 -25.80 -6.43
C THR A 434 18.57 -26.74 -6.95
N PRO A 435 18.32 -27.88 -6.29
CA PRO A 435 17.30 -28.83 -6.73
C PRO A 435 15.88 -28.25 -6.53
N PRO A 436 14.94 -28.52 -7.45
CA PRO A 436 13.52 -28.31 -7.17
C PRO A 436 13.08 -29.07 -5.90
N PRO A 437 12.08 -28.60 -5.16
CA PRO A 437 11.63 -29.30 -3.94
C PRO A 437 10.87 -30.60 -4.26
N TYR A 438 10.10 -30.61 -5.35
CA TYR A 438 9.28 -31.74 -5.79
C TYR A 438 8.91 -31.59 -7.28
N VAL A 439 8.23 -32.60 -7.84
CA VAL A 439 7.60 -32.56 -9.17
C VAL A 439 6.09 -32.71 -9.01
N ARG A 440 5.29 -31.88 -9.65
CA ARG A 440 3.83 -32.03 -9.61
C ARG A 440 3.38 -33.18 -10.51
N GLU A 441 2.34 -33.90 -10.12
CA GLU A 441 1.69 -34.91 -10.98
C GLU A 441 1.26 -34.34 -12.35
N SER A 442 0.83 -33.08 -12.38
CA SER A 442 0.44 -32.38 -13.61
C SER A 442 1.60 -31.92 -14.49
N ALA A 443 2.86 -32.05 -14.02
CA ALA A 443 4.01 -31.53 -14.74
C ALA A 443 4.31 -32.36 -16.00
N THR A 444 4.48 -31.68 -17.13
CA THR A 444 4.84 -32.30 -18.41
C THR A 444 6.35 -32.22 -18.70
N LYS A 445 7.05 -31.31 -18.02
CA LYS A 445 8.49 -31.09 -18.19
C LYS A 445 9.17 -30.92 -16.84
N LEU A 446 10.37 -31.48 -16.69
CA LEU A 446 11.30 -31.17 -15.61
C LEU A 446 12.39 -30.25 -16.16
N VAL A 447 12.53 -29.08 -15.56
CA VAL A 447 13.59 -28.11 -15.88
C VAL A 447 14.65 -28.18 -14.81
N LEU A 448 15.91 -28.35 -15.22
CA LEU A 448 17.08 -28.35 -14.34
C LEU A 448 18.12 -27.37 -14.86
N GLU A 449 18.66 -26.56 -13.97
CA GLU A 449 19.60 -25.49 -14.29
C GLU A 449 20.82 -25.56 -13.39
N ALA A 450 22.02 -25.43 -13.95
CA ALA A 450 23.26 -25.40 -13.19
C ALA A 450 24.21 -24.34 -13.72
N VAL A 451 24.86 -23.62 -12.81
CA VAL A 451 25.98 -22.75 -13.15
C VAL A 451 27.24 -23.60 -13.11
N ILE A 452 27.96 -23.63 -14.22
CA ILE A 452 29.17 -24.44 -14.35
C ILE A 452 30.32 -23.53 -14.76
N LYS A 453 31.39 -23.56 -13.96
CA LYS A 453 32.62 -22.79 -14.19
C LYS A 453 33.76 -23.74 -14.39
N ASP A 454 34.64 -23.41 -15.33
CA ASP A 454 35.86 -24.18 -15.51
C ASP A 454 36.98 -23.32 -16.10
N PHE A 455 38.22 -23.80 -15.98
CA PHE A 455 39.36 -23.16 -16.62
C PHE A 455 39.28 -23.32 -18.14
N SER A 456 39.04 -24.53 -18.66
CA SER A 456 38.95 -24.77 -20.10
C SER A 456 37.50 -24.79 -20.61
N ALA A 457 37.33 -24.93 -21.93
CA ALA A 457 35.98 -25.06 -22.50
C ALA A 457 35.35 -26.37 -22.01
N LEU A 458 34.04 -26.38 -21.75
CA LEU A 458 33.34 -27.62 -21.43
C LEU A 458 33.14 -28.47 -22.69
N GLN A 459 33.46 -29.76 -22.59
CA GLN A 459 33.24 -30.74 -23.65
C GLN A 459 31.81 -31.28 -23.61
N ASP A 460 31.35 -31.71 -22.43
CA ASP A 460 30.06 -32.38 -22.25
C ASP A 460 29.44 -31.95 -20.91
N VAL A 461 28.14 -31.57 -20.93
CA VAL A 461 27.34 -31.31 -19.72
C VAL A 461 26.03 -32.06 -19.82
N THR A 462 25.77 -32.94 -18.86
CA THR A 462 24.63 -33.86 -18.90
C THR A 462 23.95 -33.97 -17.54
N VAL A 463 22.66 -34.32 -17.58
CA VAL A 463 21.91 -34.82 -16.43
C VAL A 463 21.75 -36.32 -16.60
N GLU A 464 22.26 -37.09 -15.65
CA GLU A 464 21.88 -38.49 -15.47
C GLU A 464 20.68 -38.54 -14.52
N TYR A 465 19.58 -39.14 -14.96
CA TYR A 465 18.36 -39.22 -14.15
C TYR A 465 17.69 -40.60 -14.23
N ILE A 466 16.97 -40.94 -13.17
CA ILE A 466 16.26 -42.19 -12.97
C ILE A 466 14.85 -41.83 -12.55
N ILE A 467 13.86 -42.27 -13.33
CA ILE A 467 12.45 -42.15 -12.97
C ILE A 467 12.05 -43.48 -12.32
N ASN A 468 11.65 -43.44 -11.05
CA ASN A 468 11.35 -44.61 -10.24
C ASN A 468 12.50 -45.64 -10.23
N ASP A 469 12.23 -46.89 -10.58
CA ASP A 469 13.20 -47.99 -10.67
C ASP A 469 13.59 -48.32 -12.13
N GLN A 470 13.42 -47.37 -13.05
CA GLN A 470 13.80 -47.54 -14.45
C GLN A 470 15.33 -47.48 -14.64
N THR A 471 15.78 -47.86 -15.83
CA THR A 471 17.19 -47.72 -16.24
C THR A 471 17.59 -46.24 -16.26
N PRO A 472 18.81 -45.86 -15.81
CA PRO A 472 19.29 -44.49 -15.92
C PRO A 472 19.21 -43.96 -17.36
N LEU A 473 18.77 -42.70 -17.46
CA LEU A 473 18.63 -41.93 -18.69
C LEU A 473 19.59 -40.75 -18.65
N VAL A 474 19.92 -40.22 -19.82
CA VAL A 474 20.81 -39.06 -19.97
C VAL A 474 20.07 -37.98 -20.75
N ALA A 475 20.15 -36.74 -20.30
CA ALA A 475 19.74 -35.56 -21.04
C ALA A 475 20.90 -34.57 -21.13
N ASP A 476 21.13 -34.01 -22.31
CA ASP A 476 22.15 -32.98 -22.48
C ASP A 476 21.66 -31.66 -21.87
N MET A 477 22.54 -30.97 -21.15
CA MET A 477 22.28 -29.60 -20.73
C MET A 477 22.83 -28.65 -21.79
N GLN A 478 22.00 -27.74 -22.26
CA GLN A 478 22.39 -26.74 -23.25
C GLN A 478 22.88 -25.48 -22.55
N LEU A 479 23.97 -24.89 -23.04
CA LEU A 479 24.45 -23.59 -22.59
C LEU A 479 23.42 -22.52 -22.97
N THR A 480 22.79 -21.87 -21.98
CA THR A 480 21.78 -20.83 -22.20
C THR A 480 22.35 -19.42 -22.01
N GLU A 481 23.41 -19.27 -21.21
CA GLU A 481 24.11 -18.00 -20.99
C GLU A 481 25.64 -18.21 -21.09
N PRO A 482 26.29 -17.85 -22.21
CA PRO A 482 27.70 -18.16 -22.48
C PRO A 482 28.73 -17.29 -21.73
N GLU A 483 28.30 -16.61 -20.67
CA GLU A 483 29.14 -15.69 -19.91
C GLU A 483 30.08 -16.43 -18.92
N THR A 484 30.87 -15.72 -18.09
CA THR A 484 31.88 -16.35 -17.20
C THR A 484 31.32 -17.36 -16.21
N ASP A 485 30.05 -17.23 -15.87
CA ASP A 485 29.30 -18.19 -15.07
C ASP A 485 28.29 -18.83 -16.01
N SER A 486 28.72 -19.88 -16.71
CA SER A 486 27.92 -20.47 -17.79
C SER A 486 26.71 -21.20 -17.21
N LEU A 487 25.51 -20.67 -17.46
CA LEU A 487 24.26 -21.31 -17.10
C LEU A 487 23.94 -22.40 -18.11
N TYR A 488 23.80 -23.62 -17.63
CA TYR A 488 23.40 -24.79 -18.39
C TYR A 488 21.98 -25.17 -18.00
N ARG A 489 21.17 -25.55 -19.00
CA ARG A 489 19.77 -25.90 -18.81
C ARG A 489 19.40 -27.19 -19.52
N ALA A 490 18.74 -28.10 -18.80
CA ALA A 490 18.07 -29.26 -19.37
C ALA A 490 16.55 -29.10 -19.23
N VAL A 491 15.83 -29.43 -20.31
CA VAL A 491 14.37 -29.58 -20.32
C VAL A 491 14.04 -31.03 -20.64
N ILE A 492 13.65 -31.77 -19.62
CA ILE A 492 13.36 -33.20 -19.73
C ILE A 492 11.85 -33.35 -19.91
N ASP A 493 11.41 -33.90 -21.04
CA ASP A 493 10.00 -34.27 -21.24
C ASP A 493 9.66 -35.47 -20.36
N ILE A 494 8.80 -35.24 -19.37
CA ILE A 494 8.35 -36.25 -18.41
C ILE A 494 6.93 -36.76 -18.72
N THR A 495 6.27 -36.20 -19.74
CA THR A 495 4.93 -36.62 -20.20
C THR A 495 4.82 -38.12 -20.47
N PRO A 496 5.80 -38.78 -21.14
CA PRO A 496 5.68 -40.19 -21.47
C PRO A 496 5.62 -41.13 -20.26
N TYR A 497 6.02 -40.66 -19.08
CA TYR A 497 6.14 -41.49 -17.88
C TYR A 497 4.86 -41.54 -17.04
N ASN A 498 3.87 -40.65 -17.32
CA ASN A 498 2.60 -40.58 -16.58
C ASN A 498 2.80 -40.65 -15.06
N LEU A 499 3.64 -39.76 -14.53
CA LEU A 499 4.01 -39.75 -13.13
C LEU A 499 2.77 -39.58 -12.24
N LEU A 500 2.70 -40.33 -11.15
CA LEU A 500 1.63 -40.27 -10.15
C LEU A 500 2.20 -39.93 -8.78
N GLU A 501 1.35 -39.48 -7.86
CA GLU A 501 1.75 -39.27 -6.47
C GLU A 501 2.42 -40.53 -5.89
N GLY A 502 3.61 -40.35 -5.30
CA GLY A 502 4.44 -41.43 -4.77
C GLY A 502 5.53 -41.93 -5.71
N ASP A 503 5.52 -41.53 -6.98
CA ASP A 503 6.67 -41.67 -7.87
C ASP A 503 7.83 -40.75 -7.43
N SER A 504 9.03 -41.00 -7.94
CA SER A 504 10.18 -40.10 -7.71
C SER A 504 11.13 -40.04 -8.91
N ILE A 505 11.74 -38.88 -9.08
CA ILE A 505 12.83 -38.67 -10.05
C ILE A 505 14.12 -38.46 -9.26
N ARG A 506 15.15 -39.25 -9.54
CA ARG A 506 16.47 -39.10 -8.95
C ARG A 506 17.48 -38.68 -10.00
N TYR A 507 18.38 -37.73 -9.72
CA TYR A 507 19.32 -37.26 -10.74
C TYR A 507 20.65 -36.73 -10.17
N SER A 508 21.62 -36.62 -11.07
CA SER A 508 22.90 -35.92 -10.88
C SER A 508 23.29 -35.18 -12.16
N ILE A 509 24.00 -34.07 -11.99
CA ILE A 509 24.54 -33.25 -13.08
C ILE A 509 26.02 -33.59 -13.22
N ILE A 510 26.48 -33.84 -14.44
CA ILE A 510 27.86 -34.21 -14.75
C ILE A 510 28.41 -33.22 -15.78
N ALA A 511 29.57 -32.64 -15.48
CA ALA A 511 30.30 -31.77 -16.39
C ALA A 511 31.68 -32.35 -16.66
N THR A 512 32.11 -32.32 -17.92
CA THR A 512 33.45 -32.72 -18.36
C THR A 512 34.05 -31.61 -19.20
N ASP A 513 35.26 -31.20 -18.86
CA ASP A 513 36.00 -30.19 -19.61
C ASP A 513 36.63 -30.75 -20.90
N ALA A 514 37.14 -29.86 -21.74
CA ALA A 514 37.85 -30.15 -22.98
C ALA A 514 39.37 -30.07 -22.82
N SER A 515 39.88 -30.13 -21.58
CA SER A 515 41.31 -30.21 -21.32
C SER A 515 41.91 -31.49 -21.90
N ALA A 516 43.23 -31.57 -22.05
CA ALA A 516 43.86 -32.83 -22.45
C ALA A 516 43.62 -33.98 -21.44
N ALA A 517 43.24 -33.66 -20.19
CA ALA A 517 42.92 -34.63 -19.15
C ALA A 517 41.43 -35.03 -19.10
N ASN A 518 40.53 -34.27 -19.74
CA ASN A 518 39.07 -34.38 -19.63
C ASN A 518 38.65 -34.43 -18.14
N ASN A 519 38.98 -33.40 -17.36
CA ASN A 519 38.60 -33.40 -15.95
C ASN A 519 37.08 -33.31 -15.84
N SER A 520 36.51 -33.95 -14.83
CA SER A 520 35.06 -34.10 -14.70
C SER A 520 34.60 -33.98 -13.25
N ALA A 521 33.43 -33.38 -13.06
CA ALA A 521 32.75 -33.22 -11.79
C ALA A 521 31.30 -33.71 -11.85
N THR A 522 30.75 -34.07 -10.69
CA THR A 522 29.36 -34.50 -10.54
C THR A 522 28.70 -33.79 -9.36
N MET A 523 27.45 -33.34 -9.52
CA MET A 523 26.64 -32.73 -8.48
C MET A 523 25.31 -33.51 -8.32
N PRO A 524 25.00 -34.05 -7.14
CA PRO A 524 25.81 -34.00 -5.91
C PRO A 524 27.08 -34.87 -6.03
N ALA A 525 28.14 -34.50 -5.30
CA ALA A 525 29.43 -35.23 -5.33
C ALA A 525 29.33 -36.71 -4.90
N SER A 526 28.25 -37.08 -4.21
CA SER A 526 27.89 -38.46 -3.91
C SER A 526 26.37 -38.62 -3.82
N GLY A 527 25.85 -39.74 -4.33
CA GLY A 527 24.42 -40.01 -4.33
C GLY A 527 23.69 -39.35 -5.50
N LEU A 528 22.38 -39.13 -5.34
CA LEU A 528 21.51 -38.46 -6.31
C LEU A 528 20.59 -37.51 -5.55
N TYR A 529 20.22 -36.39 -6.16
CA TYR A 529 19.04 -35.65 -5.71
C TYR A 529 17.80 -36.54 -5.87
N LYS A 530 16.79 -36.37 -5.02
CA LYS A 530 15.51 -37.07 -5.11
C LYS A 530 14.39 -36.04 -5.11
N LEU A 531 13.58 -36.06 -6.16
CA LEU A 531 12.37 -35.27 -6.29
C LEU A 531 11.19 -36.23 -6.14
N ASP A 532 10.35 -36.00 -5.15
CA ASP A 532 9.10 -36.74 -4.99
C ASP A 532 8.02 -36.16 -5.91
N VAL A 533 7.20 -37.03 -6.50
CA VAL A 533 6.04 -36.61 -7.29
C VAL A 533 4.86 -36.43 -6.35
N VAL A 534 4.27 -35.23 -6.39
CA VAL A 534 3.22 -34.83 -5.47
C VAL A 534 1.93 -34.48 -6.22
N GLY A 535 0.81 -34.98 -5.72
CA GLY A 535 -0.54 -34.71 -6.23
C GLY A 535 -1.28 -33.66 -5.41
N ILE A 536 -2.35 -33.12 -6.00
CA ILE A 536 -3.31 -32.23 -5.34
C ILE A 536 -4.58 -33.01 -4.97
N ALA A 537 -5.24 -32.59 -3.90
CA ALA A 537 -6.55 -33.09 -3.52
C ALA A 537 -7.65 -32.55 -4.46
N PRO A 538 -8.85 -33.15 -4.48
CA PRO A 538 -10.00 -32.55 -5.15
C PRO A 538 -10.31 -31.14 -4.63
N ALA A 539 -10.76 -30.25 -5.51
CA ALA A 539 -11.15 -28.91 -5.13
C ALA A 539 -12.35 -28.89 -4.16
N VAL A 540 -12.38 -27.92 -3.25
CA VAL A 540 -13.44 -27.75 -2.24
C VAL A 540 -13.99 -26.33 -2.26
N ASP A 541 -15.24 -26.14 -1.84
CA ASP A 541 -15.85 -24.81 -1.74
C ASP A 541 -15.35 -24.01 -0.52
N LYS A 542 -14.93 -24.71 0.54
CA LYS A 542 -14.52 -24.11 1.81
C LYS A 542 -13.39 -24.92 2.44
N TYR A 543 -12.51 -24.25 3.17
CA TYR A 543 -11.41 -24.89 3.91
C TYR A 543 -11.27 -24.27 5.31
N THR A 544 -10.96 -25.09 6.30
CA THR A 544 -10.67 -24.65 7.67
C THR A 544 -9.60 -25.54 8.29
N ASN A 545 -8.62 -24.93 8.98
CA ASN A 545 -7.59 -25.64 9.71
C ASN A 545 -6.97 -24.76 10.81
N ASN A 546 -6.99 -25.26 12.05
CA ASN A 546 -6.35 -24.62 13.21
C ASN A 546 -5.04 -25.30 13.63
N PHE A 547 -4.53 -26.21 12.79
CA PHE A 547 -3.25 -26.92 12.91
C PHE A 547 -3.03 -27.74 14.20
N ASN A 548 -4.01 -27.82 15.09
CA ASN A 548 -3.96 -28.59 16.34
C ASN A 548 -3.94 -30.11 16.10
N SER A 549 -4.29 -30.54 14.89
CA SER A 549 -4.21 -31.93 14.44
C SER A 549 -3.28 -32.01 13.24
N ALA A 550 -2.52 -33.11 13.14
CA ALA A 550 -1.65 -33.35 11.99
C ALA A 550 -2.49 -33.33 10.69
N THR A 551 -1.97 -32.67 9.67
CA THR A 551 -2.58 -32.54 8.35
C THR A 551 -1.54 -32.80 7.26
N ASP A 552 -2.00 -33.42 6.17
CA ASP A 552 -1.22 -33.61 4.94
C ASP A 552 -1.74 -32.69 3.82
N ASP A 553 -2.49 -31.63 4.16
CA ASP A 553 -3.12 -30.70 3.20
C ASP A 553 -2.12 -29.68 2.61
N PHE A 554 -0.86 -29.74 3.00
CA PHE A 554 0.20 -28.83 2.55
C PHE A 554 1.38 -29.62 2.00
N PHE A 555 2.06 -29.08 0.99
CA PHE A 555 3.32 -29.66 0.53
C PHE A 555 4.41 -29.42 1.58
N GLN A 556 5.17 -30.46 1.90
CA GLN A 556 6.31 -30.31 2.79
C GLN A 556 7.41 -29.48 2.11
N THR A 557 7.88 -28.45 2.79
CA THR A 557 9.01 -27.62 2.34
C THR A 557 10.09 -27.59 3.42
N SER A 558 11.29 -27.18 3.06
CA SER A 558 12.42 -27.14 4.01
C SER A 558 12.39 -25.92 4.93
N ASN A 559 11.58 -24.91 4.59
CA ASN A 559 11.64 -23.56 5.16
C ASN A 559 10.36 -23.16 5.91
N PHE A 560 9.32 -24.01 5.83
CA PHE A 560 8.11 -23.91 6.62
C PHE A 560 7.83 -25.24 7.30
N SER A 561 7.26 -25.18 8.50
CA SER A 561 6.87 -26.36 9.25
C SER A 561 5.63 -26.11 10.11
N ILE A 562 4.82 -27.14 10.33
CA ILE A 562 3.71 -27.07 11.29
C ILE A 562 4.22 -27.55 12.64
N THR A 563 4.51 -26.61 13.54
CA THR A 563 5.19 -26.88 14.82
C THR A 563 4.71 -25.96 15.94
N THR A 564 5.17 -26.19 17.17
CA THR A 564 4.93 -25.32 18.34
C THR A 564 6.26 -24.78 18.88
N PRO A 565 6.77 -23.66 18.36
CA PRO A 565 7.96 -23.00 18.90
C PRO A 565 7.76 -22.47 20.33
N SER A 566 8.87 -22.10 20.98
CA SER A 566 8.82 -21.45 22.30
C SER A 566 7.98 -20.17 22.23
N GLY A 567 7.12 -19.93 23.23
CA GLY A 567 6.23 -18.76 23.28
C GLY A 567 4.85 -18.95 22.64
N PHE A 568 4.58 -20.11 22.05
CA PHE A 568 3.29 -20.50 21.48
C PHE A 568 2.64 -21.65 22.27
N ASN A 569 1.32 -21.72 22.24
CA ASN A 569 0.54 -22.67 23.07
C ASN A 569 0.12 -23.94 22.31
N ASN A 570 0.14 -23.88 20.98
CA ASN A 570 -0.41 -24.88 20.07
C ASN A 570 0.40 -24.89 18.75
N PRO A 571 0.28 -25.94 17.92
CA PRO A 571 0.92 -25.97 16.62
C PRO A 571 0.28 -24.97 15.64
N ALA A 572 1.12 -24.34 14.82
CA ALA A 572 0.73 -23.43 13.74
C ALA A 572 1.72 -23.60 12.56
N ILE A 573 1.48 -22.98 11.41
CA ILE A 573 2.47 -22.88 10.34
C ILE A 573 3.52 -21.85 10.75
N HIS A 574 4.79 -22.22 10.67
CA HIS A 574 5.93 -21.39 11.03
C HIS A 574 6.98 -21.43 9.93
N SER A 575 7.51 -20.27 9.54
CA SER A 575 8.77 -20.21 8.79
C SER A 575 9.93 -20.70 9.65
N ASP A 576 11.11 -20.82 9.07
CA ASP A 576 12.33 -20.90 9.88
C ASP A 576 12.46 -19.65 10.78
N HIS A 577 13.00 -19.84 11.98
CA HIS A 577 13.13 -18.81 13.01
C HIS A 577 14.55 -18.82 13.63
N PRO A 578 15.39 -17.79 13.38
CA PRO A 578 15.19 -16.73 12.39
C PRO A 578 15.16 -17.31 10.96
N TYR A 579 14.60 -16.55 10.01
CA TYR A 579 14.82 -16.87 8.59
C TYR A 579 16.20 -16.37 8.19
N GLU A 580 16.80 -17.01 7.18
CA GLU A 580 18.12 -16.66 6.65
C GLU A 580 18.02 -15.55 5.59
N ASP A 581 19.09 -14.75 5.49
CA ASP A 581 19.28 -13.77 4.42
C ASP A 581 19.20 -14.43 3.03
N GLY A 582 18.79 -13.64 2.05
CA GLY A 582 18.70 -14.00 0.65
C GLY A 582 20.01 -14.54 0.08
N ALA A 583 20.05 -15.85 -0.16
CA ALA A 583 21.23 -16.54 -0.70
C ALA A 583 21.06 -17.01 -2.16
N GLY A 584 19.89 -16.79 -2.75
CA GLY A 584 19.56 -17.20 -4.12
C GLY A 584 20.08 -16.24 -5.19
N PRO A 585 19.65 -16.42 -6.46
CA PRO A 585 19.91 -15.44 -7.52
C PRO A 585 19.46 -14.04 -7.07
N ASN A 586 20.28 -13.01 -7.33
CA ASN A 586 20.11 -11.62 -6.82
C ASN A 586 20.34 -11.44 -5.32
N ARG A 587 20.77 -12.49 -4.61
CA ARG A 587 20.85 -12.52 -3.15
C ARG A 587 19.48 -12.36 -2.51
N GLU A 588 18.51 -13.09 -3.06
CA GLU A 588 17.13 -13.10 -2.60
C GLU A 588 16.73 -14.55 -2.26
N SER A 589 15.74 -14.76 -1.40
CA SER A 589 15.21 -16.08 -1.08
C SER A 589 13.70 -16.06 -0.92
N ASN A 590 13.06 -17.18 -1.25
CA ASN A 590 11.62 -17.35 -1.16
C ASN A 590 11.32 -18.60 -0.34
N TYR A 591 10.69 -18.39 0.80
CA TYR A 591 10.16 -19.43 1.66
C TYR A 591 8.71 -19.62 1.24
N VAL A 592 8.30 -20.85 0.94
CA VAL A 592 6.95 -21.13 0.44
C VAL A 592 6.31 -22.24 1.25
N MET A 593 5.05 -22.03 1.61
CA MET A 593 4.13 -23.06 2.12
C MET A 593 2.92 -23.08 1.21
N GLU A 594 2.66 -24.22 0.58
CA GLU A 594 1.62 -24.33 -0.44
C GLU A 594 0.57 -25.39 -0.07
N MET A 595 -0.70 -25.05 -0.27
CA MET A 595 -1.83 -25.95 -0.08
C MET A 595 -1.92 -26.98 -1.22
N ARG A 596 -2.24 -28.22 -0.84
CA ARG A 596 -2.57 -29.32 -1.75
C ARG A 596 -4.04 -29.31 -2.16
N VAL A 597 -4.88 -28.56 -1.46
CA VAL A 597 -6.33 -28.52 -1.65
C VAL A 597 -6.69 -27.26 -2.43
N PRO A 598 -7.12 -27.35 -3.70
CA PRO A 598 -7.64 -26.20 -4.43
C PRO A 598 -8.97 -25.73 -3.85
N ILE A 599 -9.23 -24.42 -3.96
CA ILE A 599 -10.48 -23.77 -3.54
C ILE A 599 -11.27 -23.35 -4.77
N ILE A 600 -12.56 -23.69 -4.80
CA ILE A 600 -13.49 -23.17 -5.80
C ILE A 600 -13.95 -21.78 -5.34
N ILE A 601 -13.62 -20.74 -6.09
CA ILE A 601 -13.93 -19.35 -5.70
C ILE A 601 -15.45 -19.12 -5.69
N ALA A 602 -15.97 -18.63 -4.58
CA ALA A 602 -17.40 -18.34 -4.39
C ALA A 602 -17.83 -17.04 -5.10
N GLU A 603 -19.13 -16.92 -5.41
CA GLU A 603 -19.70 -15.68 -5.98
C GLU A 603 -19.74 -14.52 -4.97
N SER A 604 -19.79 -14.84 -3.67
CA SER A 604 -19.79 -13.89 -2.55
C SER A 604 -19.05 -14.50 -1.37
N ASP A 605 -18.52 -13.66 -0.48
CA ASP A 605 -17.70 -14.06 0.68
C ASP A 605 -16.47 -14.90 0.31
N ALA A 606 -15.87 -14.61 -0.84
CA ALA A 606 -14.62 -15.23 -1.29
C ALA A 606 -13.44 -14.66 -0.49
N THR A 607 -13.33 -15.02 0.79
CA THR A 607 -12.31 -14.49 1.71
C THR A 607 -11.35 -15.56 2.20
N ILE A 608 -10.12 -15.13 2.51
CA ILE A 608 -9.13 -15.91 3.27
C ILE A 608 -8.91 -15.18 4.60
N THR A 609 -9.12 -15.87 5.71
CA THR A 609 -8.88 -15.34 7.05
C THR A 609 -7.94 -16.24 7.84
N PHE A 610 -7.04 -15.65 8.61
CA PHE A 610 -6.12 -16.37 9.50
C PHE A 610 -5.54 -15.43 10.57
N ASP A 611 -5.01 -15.97 11.65
CA ASP A 611 -4.20 -15.24 12.61
C ASP A 611 -2.72 -15.32 12.21
N GLU A 612 -1.98 -14.24 12.38
CA GLU A 612 -0.55 -14.23 12.04
C GLU A 612 0.36 -13.42 12.98
N VAL A 613 1.65 -13.73 12.93
CA VAL A 613 2.74 -12.93 13.51
C VAL A 613 3.77 -12.67 12.41
N VAL A 614 4.00 -11.40 12.07
CA VAL A 614 5.00 -10.98 11.06
C VAL A 614 6.12 -10.20 11.72
N LEU A 615 7.33 -10.75 11.67
CA LEU A 615 8.56 -10.12 12.18
C LEU A 615 9.67 -10.25 11.13
N VAL A 616 9.46 -9.62 9.99
CA VAL A 616 10.41 -9.52 8.85
C VAL A 616 10.96 -8.11 8.71
N GLU A 617 12.06 -7.93 7.98
CA GLU A 617 12.69 -6.61 7.81
C GLU A 617 11.69 -5.58 7.24
N PRO A 618 11.44 -4.47 7.96
CA PRO A 618 10.54 -3.44 7.48
C PRO A 618 11.22 -2.58 6.42
N GLY A 619 10.54 -2.34 5.29
CA GLY A 619 11.02 -1.36 4.30
C GLY A 619 11.11 0.08 4.82
N GLU A 620 11.72 0.96 4.03
CA GLU A 620 11.88 2.39 4.38
C GLU A 620 10.54 3.09 4.63
N SER A 621 10.49 4.01 5.60
CA SER A 621 9.25 4.73 5.96
C SER A 621 8.56 5.36 4.74
N GLY A 622 7.34 4.91 4.44
CA GLY A 622 6.54 5.39 3.30
C GLY A 622 6.69 4.57 2.02
N SER A 623 7.56 3.56 1.99
CA SER A 623 7.64 2.62 0.87
C SER A 623 6.40 1.73 0.79
N SER A 624 5.96 1.44 -0.43
CA SER A 624 4.86 0.55 -0.73
C SER A 624 5.35 -0.76 -1.35
N PHE A 625 4.55 -1.81 -1.27
CA PHE A 625 4.84 -3.08 -1.92
C PHE A 625 5.23 -2.89 -3.40
N GLY A 626 6.32 -3.57 -3.81
CA GLY A 626 6.91 -3.44 -5.15
C GLY A 626 7.93 -2.32 -5.31
N ALA A 627 8.08 -1.41 -4.33
CA ALA A 627 9.15 -0.42 -4.33
C ALA A 627 10.50 -1.07 -3.99
N SER A 628 11.60 -0.50 -4.48
CA SER A 628 12.94 -1.05 -4.28
C SER A 628 13.47 -0.91 -2.85
N ASN A 629 12.84 -0.06 -2.04
CA ASN A 629 13.07 0.09 -0.60
C ASN A 629 11.97 -0.63 0.24
N PHE A 630 11.36 -1.66 -0.33
CA PHE A 630 10.46 -2.60 0.33
C PHE A 630 11.17 -3.97 0.36
N TRP A 631 12.01 -4.17 1.39
CA TRP A 631 13.03 -5.22 1.43
C TRP A 631 12.44 -6.61 1.62
N ASP A 632 12.04 -6.96 2.84
CA ASP A 632 11.41 -8.25 3.13
C ASP A 632 9.89 -8.13 3.21
N TYR A 633 9.20 -9.19 2.83
CA TYR A 633 7.74 -9.21 2.89
C TYR A 633 7.14 -10.60 2.90
N VAL A 634 5.91 -10.66 3.39
CA VAL A 634 5.05 -11.84 3.31
C VAL A 634 3.89 -11.56 2.35
N ILE A 635 3.41 -12.60 1.67
CA ILE A 635 2.34 -12.49 0.68
C ILE A 635 1.55 -13.80 0.54
N VAL A 636 0.27 -13.67 0.18
CA VAL A 636 -0.61 -14.79 -0.16
C VAL A 636 -0.94 -14.72 -1.65
N GLU A 637 -0.75 -15.84 -2.35
CA GLU A 637 -0.83 -15.92 -3.82
C GLU A 637 -1.68 -17.13 -4.24
N GLY A 638 -2.32 -17.03 -5.40
CA GLY A 638 -3.12 -18.07 -6.02
C GLY A 638 -2.64 -18.43 -7.44
N THR A 639 -3.01 -19.63 -7.90
CA THR A 639 -2.76 -20.10 -9.26
C THR A 639 -3.93 -20.92 -9.80
N ILE A 640 -4.21 -20.76 -11.10
CA ILE A 640 -5.23 -21.53 -11.86
C ILE A 640 -4.61 -22.42 -12.94
N ASP A 641 -3.28 -22.40 -13.10
CA ASP A 641 -2.56 -23.11 -14.16
C ASP A 641 -1.65 -24.22 -13.63
N GLY A 642 -1.93 -24.70 -12.42
CA GLY A 642 -1.19 -25.76 -11.75
C GLY A 642 0.16 -25.30 -11.19
N GLY A 643 0.30 -24.00 -10.85
CA GLY A 643 1.49 -23.43 -10.23
C GLY A 643 2.57 -22.98 -11.20
N GLN A 644 2.25 -22.81 -12.49
CA GLN A 644 3.16 -22.23 -13.48
C GLN A 644 3.25 -20.72 -13.30
N THR A 645 2.11 -20.06 -13.06
CA THR A 645 2.05 -18.66 -12.70
C THR A 645 1.30 -18.47 -11.38
N TRP A 646 1.81 -17.55 -10.56
CA TRP A 646 1.23 -17.18 -9.28
C TRP A 646 0.87 -15.70 -9.31
N LYS A 647 -0.32 -15.37 -8.85
CA LYS A 647 -0.84 -14.01 -8.73
C LYS A 647 -1.17 -13.76 -7.27
N GLU A 648 -0.81 -12.58 -6.77
CA GLU A 648 -1.18 -12.15 -5.44
C GLU A 648 -2.70 -12.15 -5.26
N PHE A 649 -3.20 -12.35 -4.04
CA PHE A 649 -4.59 -11.99 -3.68
C PHE A 649 -4.68 -10.57 -3.12
N ALA A 650 -3.62 -10.13 -2.44
CA ALA A 650 -3.44 -8.78 -1.93
C ALA A 650 -1.95 -8.38 -1.99
N PRO A 651 -1.61 -7.07 -1.99
CA PRO A 651 -0.22 -6.62 -1.94
C PRO A 651 0.55 -7.24 -0.76
N GLY A 652 1.83 -7.57 -0.98
CA GLY A 652 2.71 -8.04 0.10
C GLY A 652 2.91 -7.00 1.19
N TYR A 653 3.22 -7.46 2.40
CA TYR A 653 3.36 -6.61 3.58
C TYR A 653 4.48 -7.09 4.51
N ASP A 654 4.91 -6.20 5.40
CA ASP A 654 6.00 -6.47 6.35
C ASP A 654 5.60 -6.08 7.78
N SER A 655 6.58 -6.06 8.69
CA SER A 655 6.38 -5.71 10.11
C SER A 655 5.66 -4.37 10.34
N ARG A 656 5.67 -3.44 9.36
CA ARG A 656 4.99 -2.13 9.46
C ARG A 656 3.47 -2.22 9.38
N ALA A 657 2.93 -3.34 8.91
CA ALA A 657 1.48 -3.57 8.83
C ALA A 657 0.78 -3.54 10.19
N ASN A 658 1.52 -3.75 11.29
CA ASN A 658 1.00 -3.61 12.65
C ASN A 658 2.02 -2.92 13.56
N SER A 659 1.56 -1.97 14.37
CA SER A 659 2.45 -1.21 15.27
C SER A 659 3.15 -2.08 16.31
N ASP A 660 2.52 -3.16 16.78
CA ASP A 660 3.10 -4.03 17.79
C ASP A 660 4.18 -4.95 17.19
N TRP A 661 3.98 -5.39 15.95
CA TRP A 661 5.01 -6.13 15.18
C TRP A 661 6.23 -5.24 14.92
N LEU A 662 6.01 -4.03 14.41
CA LEU A 662 7.09 -3.07 14.16
C LEU A 662 7.84 -2.70 15.45
N ALA A 663 7.11 -2.48 16.55
CA ALA A 663 7.72 -2.20 17.85
C ALA A 663 8.54 -3.39 18.38
N THR A 664 8.06 -4.62 18.17
CA THR A 664 8.75 -5.85 18.58
C THR A 664 10.02 -6.05 17.76
N TYR A 665 9.94 -5.96 16.43
CA TYR A 665 11.10 -6.08 15.53
C TYR A 665 12.21 -5.11 15.92
N ASN A 666 11.85 -3.83 16.13
CA ASN A 666 12.81 -2.79 16.51
C ASN A 666 13.28 -2.86 17.97
N GLY A 667 12.67 -3.73 18.79
CA GLY A 667 12.94 -3.81 20.22
C GLY A 667 14.28 -4.48 20.57
N ASN A 668 14.84 -5.29 19.66
CA ASN A 668 16.07 -6.03 19.89
C ASN A 668 16.94 -6.15 18.61
N ILE A 669 17.48 -5.02 18.13
CA ILE A 669 18.34 -4.98 16.94
C ILE A 669 19.81 -5.22 17.30
N SER A 670 20.45 -6.13 16.58
CA SER A 670 21.86 -6.53 16.73
C SER A 670 22.54 -6.54 15.35
N GLY A 671 23.34 -5.50 15.07
CA GLY A 671 23.77 -5.22 13.70
C GLY A 671 22.60 -4.68 12.89
N ASP A 672 22.33 -5.28 11.74
CA ASP A 672 21.17 -4.97 10.89
C ASP A 672 19.98 -5.92 11.15
N ASN A 673 20.19 -7.01 11.92
CA ASN A 673 19.19 -8.06 12.17
C ASN A 673 18.39 -7.81 13.45
N SER A 674 17.14 -8.30 13.47
CA SER A 674 16.33 -8.38 14.69
C SER A 674 16.51 -9.73 15.39
N GLU A 675 16.94 -9.69 16.65
CA GLU A 675 16.98 -10.84 17.56
C GLU A 675 15.70 -10.94 18.43
N ALA A 676 14.62 -10.24 18.06
CA ALA A 676 13.35 -10.32 18.79
C ALA A 676 12.65 -11.67 18.52
N GLU A 677 11.99 -12.25 19.53
CA GLU A 677 11.24 -13.51 19.36
C GLU A 677 9.74 -13.26 19.18
N GLY A 678 9.11 -14.03 18.28
CA GLY A 678 7.65 -14.08 18.16
C GLY A 678 6.99 -14.78 19.35
N THR A 679 5.78 -14.36 19.72
CA THR A 679 4.97 -15.01 20.77
C THR A 679 3.49 -15.00 20.41
N ALA A 680 2.69 -15.88 21.03
CA ALA A 680 1.25 -15.93 20.80
C ALA A 680 0.50 -14.63 21.14
N ALA A 681 1.07 -13.72 21.94
CA ALA A 681 0.46 -12.41 22.22
C ALA A 681 0.50 -11.45 21.01
N LEU A 682 1.34 -11.74 20.01
CA LEU A 682 1.50 -10.95 18.81
C LEU A 682 0.54 -11.34 17.68
N TYR A 683 -0.26 -12.41 17.84
CA TYR A 683 -1.22 -12.80 16.81
C TYR A 683 -2.18 -11.66 16.47
N ARG A 684 -2.32 -11.34 15.18
CA ARG A 684 -3.34 -10.43 14.66
C ARG A 684 -4.13 -11.13 13.56
N PRO A 685 -5.44 -10.90 13.47
CA PRO A 685 -6.24 -11.45 12.39
C PRO A 685 -5.93 -10.73 11.07
N ARG A 686 -5.93 -11.50 10.00
CA ARG A 686 -5.87 -11.06 8.60
C ARG A 686 -7.14 -11.50 7.89
N GLU A 687 -7.68 -10.64 7.04
CA GLU A 687 -8.76 -10.94 6.10
C GLU A 687 -8.32 -10.45 4.72
N ILE A 688 -8.40 -11.31 3.72
CA ILE A 688 -8.06 -11.03 2.32
C ILE A 688 -9.28 -11.36 1.45
N ASP A 689 -9.72 -10.41 0.64
CA ASP A 689 -10.74 -10.65 -0.40
C ASP A 689 -10.07 -11.22 -1.65
N MET A 690 -10.47 -12.43 -2.04
CA MET A 690 -9.89 -13.17 -3.16
C MET A 690 -10.24 -12.58 -4.53
N LEU A 691 -11.24 -11.69 -4.59
CA LEU A 691 -11.75 -11.07 -5.82
C LEU A 691 -11.31 -9.61 -5.97
N GLU A 692 -10.76 -8.97 -4.92
CA GLU A 692 -10.50 -7.53 -4.88
C GLU A 692 -9.58 -7.04 -6.01
N ASN A 693 -8.55 -7.81 -6.35
CA ASN A 693 -7.57 -7.42 -7.37
C ASN A 693 -7.94 -7.81 -8.81
N GLY A 694 -9.04 -8.57 -9.00
CA GLY A 694 -9.52 -9.02 -10.30
C GLY A 694 -8.64 -10.06 -11.00
N HIS A 695 -7.69 -10.71 -10.32
CA HIS A 695 -6.89 -11.81 -10.88
C HIS A 695 -7.64 -13.14 -10.94
N PHE A 696 -8.66 -13.31 -10.11
CA PHE A 696 -9.47 -14.52 -9.99
C PHE A 696 -10.95 -14.19 -10.16
N SER A 697 -11.72 -15.16 -10.62
CA SER A 697 -13.17 -15.05 -10.85
C SER A 697 -13.94 -16.14 -10.10
N PRO A 698 -15.21 -15.90 -9.75
CA PRO A 698 -16.08 -16.94 -9.21
C PRO A 698 -16.12 -18.19 -10.10
N GLY A 699 -15.96 -19.36 -9.48
CA GLY A 699 -15.90 -20.66 -10.14
C GLY A 699 -14.49 -21.12 -10.54
N ASP A 700 -13.45 -20.28 -10.41
CA ASP A 700 -12.07 -20.73 -10.62
C ASP A 700 -11.67 -21.76 -9.56
N GLU A 701 -10.95 -22.81 -9.96
CA GLU A 701 -10.27 -23.74 -9.05
C GLU A 701 -8.86 -23.23 -8.77
N VAL A 702 -8.64 -22.66 -7.59
CA VAL A 702 -7.41 -21.93 -7.24
C VAL A 702 -6.60 -22.69 -6.19
N LEU A 703 -5.34 -22.99 -6.48
CA LEU A 703 -4.37 -23.41 -5.46
C LEU A 703 -3.78 -22.18 -4.78
N ILE A 704 -3.59 -22.25 -3.45
CA ILE A 704 -3.17 -21.11 -2.62
C ILE A 704 -1.80 -21.42 -2.00
N ARG A 705 -0.93 -20.41 -1.94
CA ARG A 705 0.35 -20.47 -1.20
C ARG A 705 0.59 -19.23 -0.36
N PHE A 706 1.40 -19.42 0.67
CA PHE A 706 1.96 -18.40 1.55
C PHE A 706 3.46 -18.30 1.24
N ARG A 707 3.94 -17.07 0.99
CA ARG A 707 5.34 -16.83 0.63
C ARG A 707 5.95 -15.74 1.50
N LEU A 708 7.14 -15.99 2.04
CA LEU A 708 8.02 -15.00 2.64
C LEU A 708 9.20 -14.77 1.69
N PHE A 709 9.40 -13.52 1.29
CA PHE A 709 10.54 -13.05 0.52
C PHE A 709 11.57 -12.40 1.45
N ALA A 710 12.84 -12.77 1.26
CA ALA A 710 13.97 -12.26 2.03
C ALA A 710 15.06 -11.71 1.09
N ASP A 711 15.56 -10.51 1.39
CA ASP A 711 16.67 -9.84 0.71
C ASP A 711 18.03 -10.19 1.37
N ALA A 712 19.13 -9.61 0.85
CA ALA A 712 20.49 -9.99 1.21
C ALA A 712 21.04 -9.40 2.52
N ALA A 713 20.31 -8.50 3.17
CA ALA A 713 20.90 -7.53 4.09
C ALA A 713 20.52 -7.78 5.55
N ALA A 714 19.25 -8.04 5.84
CA ALA A 714 18.81 -8.28 7.19
C ALA A 714 17.71 -9.34 7.30
N HIS A 715 17.61 -9.91 8.50
CA HIS A 715 16.52 -10.81 8.85
C HIS A 715 15.96 -10.54 10.25
N GLY A 716 14.77 -11.11 10.47
CA GLY A 716 14.12 -11.17 11.77
C GLY A 716 13.68 -12.58 12.12
N TRP A 717 12.70 -12.65 13.03
CA TRP A 717 12.15 -13.93 13.46
C TRP A 717 11.39 -14.65 12.35
N GLY A 718 10.65 -13.95 11.49
CA GLY A 718 9.92 -14.53 10.35
C GLY A 718 8.41 -14.46 10.48
N TRP A 719 7.70 -15.50 10.01
CA TRP A 719 6.24 -15.51 9.87
C TRP A 719 5.60 -16.74 10.50
N ALA A 720 4.49 -16.53 11.20
CA ALA A 720 3.63 -17.60 11.71
C ALA A 720 2.18 -17.37 11.29
N ILE A 721 1.46 -18.45 10.95
CA ILE A 721 0.06 -18.46 10.49
C ILE A 721 -0.72 -19.53 11.28
N ASP A 722 -1.84 -19.17 11.90
CA ASP A 722 -2.75 -20.07 12.62
C ASP A 722 -4.23 -19.78 12.25
N ASN A 723 -5.14 -20.69 12.60
CA ASN A 723 -6.59 -20.55 12.40
C ASN A 723 -6.99 -20.16 10.96
N LEU A 724 -6.49 -20.90 9.96
CA LEU A 724 -6.75 -20.64 8.55
C LEU A 724 -8.17 -21.06 8.15
N ASP A 725 -8.94 -20.10 7.66
CA ASP A 725 -10.31 -20.25 7.18
C ASP A 725 -10.43 -19.63 5.77
N ILE A 726 -11.04 -20.36 4.84
CA ILE A 726 -11.20 -19.92 3.45
C ILE A 726 -12.66 -20.10 3.03
N GLN A 727 -13.30 -18.97 2.67
CA GLN A 727 -14.73 -18.82 2.36
C GLN A 727 -15.66 -19.32 3.49
N VAL A 728 -15.15 -19.30 4.71
CA VAL A 728 -15.89 -19.58 5.94
C VAL A 728 -16.39 -18.27 6.51
N ASP A 729 -17.65 -18.24 6.94
CA ASP A 729 -18.20 -17.07 7.60
C ASP A 729 -18.00 -17.19 9.11
N THR A 730 -17.32 -16.21 9.69
CA THR A 730 -16.99 -16.15 11.11
C THR A 730 -17.66 -14.98 11.81
N LYS A 731 -18.46 -14.17 11.09
CA LYS A 731 -19.05 -12.93 11.59
C LYS A 731 -20.50 -13.21 12.03
N PRO A 732 -20.88 -12.89 13.28
CA PRO A 732 -22.26 -13.00 13.71
C PRO A 732 -23.15 -11.87 13.15
N PRO A 733 -24.48 -12.08 13.08
CA PRO A 733 -25.41 -11.03 12.71
C PRO A 733 -25.28 -9.76 13.57
N VAL A 734 -25.60 -8.61 13.01
CA VAL A 734 -25.69 -7.33 13.72
C VAL A 734 -27.15 -7.05 14.03
N ILE A 735 -27.48 -6.97 15.33
CA ILE A 735 -28.82 -6.60 15.81
C ILE A 735 -28.84 -5.10 16.12
N ARG A 736 -29.77 -4.37 15.50
CA ARG A 736 -30.14 -2.99 15.84
C ARG A 736 -31.52 -2.97 16.47
N HIS A 737 -31.67 -2.20 17.55
CA HIS A 737 -32.92 -2.14 18.30
C HIS A 737 -32.99 -0.95 19.27
N ASP A 738 -34.09 -0.20 19.21
CA ASP A 738 -34.40 0.84 20.20
C ASP A 738 -35.07 0.21 21.43
N HIS A 739 -34.33 0.14 22.54
CA HIS A 739 -34.82 -0.43 23.79
C HIS A 739 -35.93 0.42 24.43
N LEU A 740 -36.73 -0.22 25.29
CA LEU A 740 -37.74 0.45 26.10
C LEU A 740 -37.28 0.56 27.56
N ASP A 741 -37.37 1.75 28.13
CA ASP A 741 -36.97 2.02 29.53
C ASP A 741 -38.03 1.62 30.56
N TYR A 742 -39.30 1.63 30.16
CA TYR A 742 -40.46 1.26 30.97
C TYR A 742 -41.69 1.16 30.07
N THR A 743 -42.78 0.63 30.62
CA THR A 743 -44.10 0.66 29.98
C THR A 743 -45.16 1.16 30.95
N LEU A 744 -46.20 1.80 30.42
CA LEU A 744 -47.39 2.21 31.17
C LEU A 744 -48.46 1.11 31.08
N THR A 745 -49.67 1.37 31.59
CA THR A 745 -50.79 0.41 31.59
C THR A 745 -51.32 0.06 30.18
N SER A 746 -50.50 -0.60 29.36
CA SER A 746 -50.79 -1.11 28.03
C SER A 746 -51.13 -2.60 28.11
N SER A 747 -51.91 -3.09 27.15
CA SER A 747 -52.14 -4.52 26.96
C SER A 747 -51.06 -5.19 26.11
N GLU A 748 -50.30 -4.41 25.33
CA GLU A 748 -49.29 -4.91 24.38
C GLU A 748 -48.08 -3.98 24.31
N ILE A 749 -46.91 -4.55 24.05
CA ILE A 749 -45.66 -3.83 23.77
C ILE A 749 -45.23 -4.16 22.35
N LYS A 750 -44.97 -3.13 21.55
CA LYS A 750 -44.40 -3.29 20.20
C LYS A 750 -42.89 -3.12 20.28
N LEU A 751 -42.14 -4.10 19.78
CA LEU A 751 -40.69 -3.99 19.58
C LEU A 751 -40.38 -4.05 18.10
N GLU A 752 -39.45 -3.22 17.66
CA GLU A 752 -38.94 -3.15 16.28
C GLU A 752 -37.42 -3.28 16.28
N SER A 753 -36.90 -4.08 15.36
CA SER A 753 -35.47 -4.35 15.24
C SER A 753 -35.07 -4.56 13.78
N THR A 754 -33.88 -4.10 13.44
CA THR A 754 -33.22 -4.38 12.16
C THR A 754 -32.06 -5.33 12.41
N ILE A 755 -32.06 -6.46 11.73
CA ILE A 755 -31.00 -7.47 11.82
C ILE A 755 -30.36 -7.63 10.44
N THR A 756 -29.08 -7.29 10.35
CA THR A 756 -28.27 -7.39 9.13
C THR A 756 -27.12 -8.34 9.36
N ASP A 757 -26.63 -8.95 8.30
CA ASP A 757 -25.51 -9.86 8.39
C ASP A 757 -24.75 -9.87 7.06
N ASN A 758 -23.48 -10.32 7.06
CA ASN A 758 -22.74 -10.56 5.82
C ASN A 758 -23.24 -11.82 5.10
N ARG A 759 -23.92 -12.72 5.81
CA ARG A 759 -24.69 -13.83 5.23
C ARG A 759 -26.18 -13.70 5.43
N ALA A 760 -26.93 -14.70 4.96
CA ALA A 760 -28.36 -14.72 5.17
C ALA A 760 -28.65 -15.06 6.63
N VAL A 761 -29.41 -14.19 7.30
CA VAL A 761 -29.95 -14.46 8.62
C VAL A 761 -30.88 -15.67 8.53
N ASP A 762 -30.56 -16.75 9.24
CA ASP A 762 -31.33 -17.99 9.27
C ASP A 762 -32.56 -17.86 10.16
N SER A 763 -32.38 -17.34 11.39
CA SER A 763 -33.50 -17.18 12.32
C SER A 763 -33.29 -16.04 13.31
N VAL A 764 -34.41 -15.40 13.69
CA VAL A 764 -34.44 -14.37 14.73
C VAL A 764 -35.51 -14.73 15.75
N ALA A 765 -35.20 -14.54 17.02
CA ALA A 765 -36.13 -14.80 18.11
C ALA A 765 -35.99 -13.79 19.25
N ILE A 766 -37.04 -13.68 20.06
CA ILE A 766 -37.04 -12.93 21.31
C ILE A 766 -37.27 -13.88 22.47
N VAL A 767 -36.34 -13.86 23.42
CA VAL A 767 -36.46 -14.52 24.71
C VAL A 767 -37.06 -13.51 25.69
N THR A 768 -38.11 -13.89 26.42
CA THR A 768 -38.75 -13.02 27.42
C THR A 768 -38.85 -13.69 28.78
N ARG A 769 -38.83 -12.88 29.84
CA ARG A 769 -39.15 -13.28 31.22
C ARG A 769 -40.07 -12.26 31.85
N VAL A 770 -40.91 -12.70 32.79
CA VAL A 770 -41.73 -11.82 33.62
C VAL A 770 -41.33 -12.08 35.07
N ASN A 771 -40.82 -11.05 35.75
CA ASN A 771 -40.32 -11.14 37.13
C ASN A 771 -39.32 -12.31 37.32
N GLY A 772 -38.38 -12.47 36.39
CA GLY A 772 -37.38 -13.54 36.39
C GLY A 772 -37.89 -14.90 35.89
N VAL A 773 -39.17 -15.05 35.56
CA VAL A 773 -39.76 -16.32 35.08
C VAL A 773 -39.80 -16.33 33.55
N GLU A 774 -39.08 -17.25 32.93
CA GLU A 774 -39.02 -17.43 31.47
C GLU A 774 -40.39 -17.75 30.86
N GLN A 775 -40.64 -17.15 29.69
CA GLN A 775 -41.84 -17.37 28.89
C GLN A 775 -41.51 -18.19 27.63
N GLU A 776 -42.53 -18.53 26.83
CA GLU A 776 -42.30 -19.19 25.55
C GLU A 776 -41.47 -18.31 24.60
N LEU A 777 -40.51 -18.93 23.91
CA LEU A 777 -39.67 -18.28 22.90
C LEU A 777 -40.53 -17.75 21.74
N ILE A 778 -40.31 -16.50 21.34
CA ILE A 778 -41.04 -15.87 20.23
C ILE A 778 -40.14 -15.84 19.00
N SER A 779 -40.36 -16.74 18.05
CA SER A 779 -39.70 -16.70 16.73
C SER A 779 -40.28 -15.57 15.86
N LEU A 780 -39.41 -14.87 15.13
CA LEU A 780 -39.77 -13.74 14.29
C LEU A 780 -39.50 -14.03 12.81
N GLU A 781 -40.40 -13.55 11.97
CA GLU A 781 -40.24 -13.51 10.51
C GLU A 781 -40.03 -12.05 10.08
N PRO A 782 -39.20 -11.79 9.05
CA PRO A 782 -38.97 -10.42 8.58
C PRO A 782 -40.22 -9.85 7.89
N ASN A 783 -40.60 -8.62 8.25
CA ASN A 783 -41.75 -7.90 7.67
C ASN A 783 -41.41 -7.22 6.34
N VAL A 784 -40.18 -6.71 6.24
CA VAL A 784 -39.50 -6.19 5.03
C VAL A 784 -38.01 -6.57 5.17
N SER A 785 -37.21 -6.48 4.11
CA SER A 785 -35.80 -6.90 4.13
C SER A 785 -35.09 -6.46 5.42
N ASN A 786 -34.65 -7.42 6.23
CA ASN A 786 -33.90 -7.23 7.47
C ASN A 786 -34.64 -6.57 8.65
N SER A 787 -35.95 -6.26 8.55
CA SER A 787 -36.73 -5.63 9.62
C SER A 787 -37.74 -6.57 10.26
N TYR A 788 -37.77 -6.60 11.59
CA TYR A 788 -38.55 -7.50 12.41
C TYR A 788 -39.41 -6.69 13.38
N THR A 789 -40.66 -7.10 13.56
CA THR A 789 -41.59 -6.47 14.50
C THR A 789 -42.34 -7.53 15.28
N VAL A 790 -42.44 -7.35 16.59
CA VAL A 790 -43.23 -8.22 17.47
C VAL A 790 -44.21 -7.39 18.31
N LEU A 791 -45.36 -8.01 18.62
CA LEU A 791 -46.27 -7.53 19.65
C LEU A 791 -46.24 -8.52 20.82
N ILE A 792 -45.70 -8.09 21.95
CA ILE A 792 -45.64 -8.87 23.19
C ILE A 792 -46.89 -8.56 24.00
N ASN A 793 -47.70 -9.57 24.29
CA ASN A 793 -48.90 -9.43 25.12
C ASN A 793 -48.50 -9.30 26.60
N VAL A 794 -48.87 -8.17 27.21
CA VAL A 794 -48.60 -7.83 28.62
C VAL A 794 -49.89 -7.56 29.41
N ALA A 795 -51.05 -8.00 28.91
CA ALA A 795 -52.35 -7.70 29.50
C ALA A 795 -52.58 -8.27 30.92
N GLY A 796 -51.71 -9.17 31.39
CA GLY A 796 -51.74 -9.75 32.72
C GLY A 796 -50.75 -9.14 33.73
N MET A 797 -49.97 -8.13 33.34
CA MET A 797 -48.99 -7.49 34.21
C MET A 797 -49.62 -6.42 35.10
N GLU A 798 -49.15 -6.31 36.34
CA GLU A 798 -49.54 -5.28 37.31
C GLU A 798 -48.39 -4.28 37.54
N VAL A 799 -48.72 -3.10 38.09
CA VAL A 799 -47.70 -2.10 38.46
C VAL A 799 -46.70 -2.72 39.45
N GLY A 800 -45.42 -2.68 39.09
CA GLY A 800 -44.33 -3.32 39.84
C GLY A 800 -43.79 -4.60 39.20
N ASP A 801 -44.50 -5.18 38.22
CA ASP A 801 -43.95 -6.27 37.41
C ASP A 801 -42.87 -5.76 36.45
N VAL A 802 -41.93 -6.63 36.08
CA VAL A 802 -40.85 -6.34 35.13
C VAL A 802 -40.90 -7.35 33.99
N LEU A 803 -41.01 -6.86 32.76
CA LEU A 803 -40.76 -7.65 31.56
C LEU A 803 -39.28 -7.57 31.23
N GLU A 804 -38.60 -8.71 31.20
CA GLU A 804 -37.23 -8.82 30.73
C GLU A 804 -37.24 -9.37 29.30
N TYR A 805 -36.47 -8.82 28.38
CA TYR A 805 -36.35 -9.38 27.03
C TYR A 805 -34.95 -9.28 26.43
N ARG A 806 -34.66 -10.18 25.49
CA ARG A 806 -33.44 -10.20 24.68
C ARG A 806 -33.75 -10.68 23.27
N ILE A 807 -33.11 -10.05 22.28
CA ILE A 807 -33.17 -10.46 20.89
C ILE A 807 -31.99 -11.39 20.60
N VAL A 808 -32.24 -12.46 19.85
CA VAL A 808 -31.25 -13.44 19.40
C VAL A 808 -31.38 -13.61 17.89
N ALA A 809 -30.27 -13.58 17.16
CA ALA A 809 -30.23 -13.80 15.73
C ALA A 809 -29.15 -14.82 15.37
N PHE A 810 -29.45 -15.70 14.41
CA PHE A 810 -28.56 -16.71 13.86
C PHE A 810 -28.38 -16.46 12.37
N ASP A 811 -27.16 -16.60 11.87
CA ASP A 811 -26.88 -16.65 10.44
C ASP A 811 -27.10 -18.06 9.86
N ASN A 812 -26.91 -18.22 8.55
CA ASN A 812 -27.01 -19.51 7.86
C ASN A 812 -25.68 -20.27 7.75
N ASN A 813 -24.72 -20.03 8.65
CA ASN A 813 -23.41 -20.65 8.54
C ASN A 813 -23.44 -22.16 8.86
N THR A 814 -22.54 -22.90 8.21
CA THR A 814 -22.39 -24.36 8.34
C THR A 814 -20.90 -24.65 8.58
N PRO A 815 -20.51 -25.48 9.57
CA PRO A 815 -21.34 -26.43 10.32
C PRO A 815 -22.14 -25.85 11.49
N GLU A 816 -21.76 -24.69 12.01
CA GLU A 816 -22.46 -24.04 13.14
C GLU A 816 -22.81 -22.59 12.77
N PRO A 817 -24.06 -22.15 12.99
CA PRO A 817 -24.46 -20.78 12.75
C PRO A 817 -23.82 -19.83 13.78
N ASN A 818 -23.36 -18.66 13.34
CA ASN A 818 -22.95 -17.61 14.26
C ASN A 818 -24.19 -17.00 14.92
N VAL A 819 -24.05 -16.60 16.19
CA VAL A 819 -25.16 -16.09 17.00
C VAL A 819 -24.85 -14.70 17.53
N ALA A 820 -25.84 -13.83 17.45
CA ALA A 820 -25.84 -12.51 18.02
C ALA A 820 -26.89 -12.37 19.10
N TYR A 821 -26.57 -11.59 20.13
CA TYR A 821 -27.45 -11.28 21.24
C TYR A 821 -27.54 -9.77 21.41
N LEU A 822 -28.74 -9.24 21.68
CA LEU A 822 -28.92 -7.87 22.17
C LEU A 822 -29.93 -7.82 23.34
N PRO A 823 -29.51 -7.49 24.58
CA PRO A 823 -28.14 -7.14 25.02
C PRO A 823 -27.25 -8.40 25.07
N SER A 824 -26.36 -8.61 26.04
CA SER A 824 -25.48 -9.79 26.00
C SER A 824 -26.22 -11.12 26.27
N ALA A 825 -25.58 -12.24 25.95
CA ALA A 825 -26.10 -13.59 26.20
C ALA A 825 -26.44 -13.89 27.68
N ASP A 826 -25.93 -13.08 28.61
CA ASP A 826 -26.16 -13.21 30.05
C ASP A 826 -27.04 -12.09 30.63
N SER A 827 -27.53 -11.16 29.81
CA SER A 827 -28.37 -10.04 30.25
C SER A 827 -29.67 -9.93 29.47
N PHE A 828 -30.58 -9.10 30.00
CA PHE A 828 -31.88 -8.77 29.42
C PHE A 828 -32.09 -7.25 29.55
N PHE A 829 -32.83 -6.65 28.62
CA PHE A 829 -33.41 -5.33 28.85
C PHE A 829 -34.54 -5.49 29.88
N GLU A 830 -34.61 -4.58 30.86
CA GLU A 830 -35.66 -4.60 31.88
C GLU A 830 -36.71 -3.53 31.58
N VAL A 831 -37.96 -3.93 31.41
CA VAL A 831 -39.08 -3.03 31.12
C VAL A 831 -40.05 -3.08 32.30
N PRO A 832 -39.82 -2.26 33.34
CA PRO A 832 -40.73 -2.17 34.48
C PRO A 832 -42.09 -1.63 34.04
N TYR A 833 -43.15 -2.29 34.51
CA TYR A 833 -44.53 -1.88 34.35
C TYR A 833 -44.88 -0.88 35.46
N ILE A 834 -45.12 0.38 35.07
CA ILE A 834 -45.27 1.46 36.04
C ILE A 834 -46.53 2.29 35.79
N GLU A 835 -46.88 3.09 36.80
CA GLU A 835 -47.75 4.25 36.64
C GLU A 835 -47.03 5.49 37.18
N PHE A 836 -47.26 6.65 36.54
CA PHE A 836 -46.75 7.89 37.08
C PHE A 836 -47.55 8.30 38.32
N GLY A 837 -46.83 8.78 39.34
CA GLY A 837 -47.42 9.29 40.57
C GLY A 837 -48.14 10.63 40.37
N ASN A 838 -48.77 11.10 41.44
CA ASN A 838 -49.41 12.42 41.45
C ASN A 838 -48.38 13.55 41.29
N ALA A 839 -48.80 14.64 40.62
CA ALA A 839 -47.96 15.80 40.43
C ALA A 839 -47.57 16.47 41.76
N ILE A 840 -46.31 16.89 41.87
CA ILE A 840 -45.73 17.53 43.06
C ILE A 840 -45.22 18.93 42.75
N ALA A 841 -45.18 19.80 43.75
CA ALA A 841 -44.69 21.17 43.59
C ALA A 841 -43.17 21.28 43.74
N THR A 842 -42.56 20.46 44.59
CA THR A 842 -41.12 20.49 44.90
C THR A 842 -40.57 19.08 45.06
N TYR A 843 -39.27 18.91 44.80
CA TYR A 843 -38.53 17.67 45.03
C TYR A 843 -37.11 17.98 45.53
N SER A 844 -36.56 17.11 46.38
CA SER A 844 -35.17 17.20 46.82
C SER A 844 -34.67 15.83 47.24
N ASN A 845 -33.52 15.41 46.71
CA ASN A 845 -32.86 14.17 47.08
C ASN A 845 -31.36 14.27 46.79
N ASN A 846 -30.54 13.74 47.71
CA ASN A 846 -29.09 13.64 47.55
C ASN A 846 -28.63 12.20 47.28
N PHE A 847 -29.53 11.24 47.09
CA PHE A 847 -29.23 9.87 46.64
C PHE A 847 -28.21 9.06 47.46
N HIS A 848 -27.79 9.53 48.64
CA HIS A 848 -26.95 8.75 49.57
C HIS A 848 -27.65 7.45 50.02
N ALA A 849 -28.98 7.40 49.91
CA ALA A 849 -29.79 6.20 50.04
C ALA A 849 -30.51 5.90 48.73
N SER A 850 -30.77 4.62 48.47
CA SER A 850 -31.56 4.17 47.32
C SER A 850 -32.93 4.85 47.27
N SER A 851 -33.40 5.16 46.06
CA SER A 851 -34.73 5.74 45.83
C SER A 851 -35.44 5.06 44.66
N ASP A 852 -36.74 4.80 44.84
CA ASP A 852 -37.62 4.28 43.79
C ASP A 852 -38.33 5.40 43.01
N ASP A 853 -37.88 6.65 43.17
CA ASP A 853 -38.51 7.81 42.52
C ASP A 853 -38.28 7.87 41.00
N PHE A 854 -37.33 7.09 40.47
CA PHE A 854 -36.93 7.11 39.06
C PHE A 854 -37.07 5.74 38.42
N VAL A 855 -37.19 5.73 37.09
CA VAL A 855 -37.30 4.53 36.25
C VAL A 855 -36.45 4.67 34.99
N GLY A 856 -35.85 3.59 34.55
CA GLY A 856 -35.19 3.51 33.25
C GLY A 856 -34.12 2.45 33.22
N ASN A 857 -33.59 2.18 32.02
CA ASN A 857 -32.46 1.26 31.83
C ASN A 857 -31.14 2.03 31.82
N PHE A 858 -30.05 1.32 32.13
CA PHE A 858 -28.69 1.84 32.08
C PHE A 858 -28.42 3.04 33.00
N PHE A 859 -29.30 3.26 33.99
CA PHE A 859 -29.07 4.17 35.11
C PHE A 859 -29.36 3.45 36.42
N SER A 860 -28.63 3.80 37.46
CA SER A 860 -28.85 3.27 38.81
C SER A 860 -28.46 4.30 39.87
N ILE A 861 -28.99 4.16 41.08
CA ILE A 861 -28.47 4.89 42.24
C ILE A 861 -27.43 4.00 42.90
N ALA A 862 -26.16 4.43 42.88
CA ALA A 862 -25.02 3.63 43.32
C ALA A 862 -23.90 4.51 43.88
N THR A 863 -22.91 3.87 44.51
CA THR A 863 -21.66 4.51 44.95
C THR A 863 -20.45 3.81 44.29
N PRO A 864 -20.14 4.13 43.02
CA PRO A 864 -18.97 3.58 42.34
C PRO A 864 -17.65 4.06 42.97
N SER A 865 -16.55 3.38 42.64
CA SER A 865 -15.22 3.80 43.07
C SER A 865 -14.90 5.23 42.61
N GLY A 866 -14.48 6.09 43.53
CA GLY A 866 -14.18 7.51 43.28
C GLY A 866 -15.23 8.48 43.82
N PHE A 867 -16.35 7.97 44.34
CA PHE A 867 -17.42 8.73 44.98
C PHE A 867 -17.53 8.39 46.47
N ALA A 868 -17.69 9.40 47.32
CA ALA A 868 -17.79 9.24 48.77
C ALA A 868 -19.17 8.73 49.21
N ASP A 869 -20.22 9.14 48.50
CA ASP A 869 -21.62 8.84 48.79
C ASP A 869 -22.38 8.42 47.51
N GLY A 870 -23.64 8.00 47.64
CA GLY A 870 -24.46 7.53 46.51
C GLY A 870 -25.00 8.66 45.64
N ALA A 871 -25.02 8.45 44.33
CA ALA A 871 -25.55 9.37 43.32
C ALA A 871 -26.31 8.59 42.22
N ILE A 872 -27.00 9.29 41.32
CA ILE A 872 -27.51 8.70 40.07
C ILE A 872 -26.33 8.53 39.12
N HIS A 873 -26.16 7.34 38.57
CA HIS A 873 -25.09 7.00 37.64
C HIS A 873 -25.67 6.35 36.38
N SER A 874 -25.18 6.72 35.21
CA SER A 874 -25.31 5.88 34.02
C SER A 874 -24.52 4.59 34.19
N ALA A 875 -24.70 3.63 33.28
CA ALA A 875 -23.76 2.52 33.14
C ALA A 875 -22.35 3.08 32.86
N HIS A 876 -21.33 2.45 33.45
CA HIS A 876 -19.93 2.88 33.37
C HIS A 876 -19.01 1.69 33.00
N PRO A 877 -18.40 1.67 31.80
CA PRO A 877 -18.68 2.58 30.69
C PRO A 877 -20.12 2.41 30.17
N TYR A 878 -20.68 3.45 29.56
CA TYR A 878 -22.00 3.32 28.92
C TYR A 878 -21.88 2.50 27.62
N PRO A 879 -22.92 1.78 27.16
CA PRO A 879 -22.83 1.04 25.91
C PRO A 879 -22.80 1.99 24.70
N VAL A 880 -22.09 1.60 23.64
CA VAL A 880 -22.21 2.29 22.33
C VAL A 880 -23.62 2.12 21.76
N GLY A 881 -24.04 3.06 20.92
CA GLY A 881 -25.34 3.09 20.26
C GLY A 881 -25.62 1.85 19.42
N PHE A 882 -26.62 1.09 19.84
CA PHE A 882 -27.15 -0.12 19.19
C PHE A 882 -28.56 0.08 18.60
N GLY A 883 -29.14 1.28 18.67
CA GLY A 883 -30.46 1.57 18.13
C GLY A 883 -30.50 1.62 16.59
N GLU A 884 -31.72 1.73 16.05
CA GLU A 884 -32.00 1.67 14.59
C GLU A 884 -31.26 2.73 13.78
N GLY A 885 -30.98 3.88 14.39
CA GLY A 885 -30.24 4.99 13.79
C GLY A 885 -28.73 4.99 14.07
N ASN A 886 -28.13 3.85 14.43
CA ASN A 886 -26.76 3.76 14.98
C ASN A 886 -26.54 4.63 16.22
N THR A 887 -27.63 4.93 16.92
CA THR A 887 -27.61 5.73 18.16
C THR A 887 -28.54 5.09 19.17
N SER A 888 -28.23 5.20 20.46
CA SER A 888 -29.10 4.79 21.55
C SER A 888 -29.34 5.96 22.48
N SER A 889 -30.57 6.03 23.02
CA SER A 889 -30.94 6.99 24.07
C SER A 889 -31.20 6.23 25.35
N TYR A 890 -30.34 6.41 26.34
CA TYR A 890 -30.51 5.86 27.69
C TYR A 890 -31.18 6.91 28.56
N THR A 891 -32.32 6.59 29.18
CA THR A 891 -33.05 7.58 29.99
C THR A 891 -33.29 7.14 31.42
N TYR A 892 -33.33 8.13 32.32
CA TYR A 892 -33.76 7.95 33.70
C TYR A 892 -34.85 8.98 34.00
N THR A 893 -36.09 8.51 34.08
CA THR A 893 -37.30 9.31 34.14
C THR A 893 -37.82 9.40 35.57
N PHE A 894 -38.08 10.62 36.03
CA PHE A 894 -38.68 10.85 37.34
C PHE A 894 -40.17 10.46 37.32
N LYS A 895 -40.59 9.57 38.23
CA LYS A 895 -41.94 8.97 38.24
C LYS A 895 -43.05 9.93 38.66
N LYS A 896 -42.73 11.16 39.08
CA LYS A 896 -43.72 12.15 39.56
C LYS A 896 -43.65 13.42 38.70
N PRO A 897 -44.73 13.82 38.01
CA PRO A 897 -44.75 15.09 37.31
C PRO A 897 -44.52 16.26 38.28
N VAL A 898 -43.87 17.32 37.80
CA VAL A 898 -43.63 18.55 38.57
C VAL A 898 -44.57 19.64 38.07
N ILE A 899 -45.28 20.30 38.99
CA ILE A 899 -46.09 21.48 38.69
C ILE A 899 -45.16 22.68 38.59
N ILE A 900 -44.98 23.25 37.39
CA ILE A 900 -44.05 24.37 37.18
C ILE A 900 -44.51 25.60 37.96
N SER A 901 -43.65 26.10 38.84
CA SER A 901 -43.96 27.23 39.72
C SER A 901 -43.90 28.56 38.95
N SER A 902 -44.85 29.46 39.21
CA SER A 902 -44.81 30.84 38.71
C SER A 902 -43.77 31.72 39.41
N GLU A 903 -43.35 31.37 40.62
CA GLU A 903 -42.39 32.16 41.40
C GLU A 903 -40.96 31.66 41.24
N LYS A 904 -40.75 30.34 41.30
CA LYS A 904 -39.43 29.71 41.31
C LYS A 904 -39.33 28.45 40.42
N PRO A 905 -39.41 28.57 39.08
CA PRO A 905 -39.28 27.43 38.15
C PRO A 905 -37.81 27.01 37.97
N LEU A 906 -37.13 26.64 39.05
CA LEU A 906 -35.71 26.30 39.04
C LEU A 906 -35.48 24.82 39.40
N MET A 907 -34.53 24.20 38.73
CA MET A 907 -33.94 22.91 39.08
C MET A 907 -32.46 23.08 39.30
N ALA A 908 -31.88 22.42 40.30
CA ALA A 908 -30.45 22.41 40.56
C ALA A 908 -29.95 21.00 40.87
N PHE A 909 -28.72 20.68 40.49
CA PHE A 909 -28.05 19.42 40.79
C PHE A 909 -26.54 19.54 40.56
N ASP A 910 -25.76 18.65 41.16
CA ASP A 910 -24.35 18.43 40.85
C ASP A 910 -24.20 17.34 39.79
N GLU A 911 -23.20 17.44 38.92
CA GLU A 911 -22.96 16.40 37.91
C GLU A 911 -21.50 16.18 37.52
N VAL A 912 -21.24 15.03 36.90
CA VAL A 912 -19.99 14.70 36.19
C VAL A 912 -20.34 14.16 34.81
N VAL A 913 -19.86 14.79 33.74
CA VAL A 913 -20.11 14.36 32.35
C VAL A 913 -18.79 14.01 31.67
N LEU A 914 -18.60 12.72 31.37
CA LEU A 914 -17.45 12.17 30.67
C LEU A 914 -17.92 11.29 29.50
N VAL A 915 -18.44 11.93 28.46
CA VAL A 915 -18.92 11.32 27.20
C VAL A 915 -18.10 11.80 25.99
N GLN A 916 -18.19 11.11 24.85
CA GLN A 916 -17.43 11.46 23.65
C GLN A 916 -17.60 12.94 23.27
N PRO A 917 -16.52 13.75 23.23
CA PRO A 917 -16.63 15.18 23.05
C PRO A 917 -16.82 15.56 21.58
N SER A 918 -17.89 16.30 21.29
CA SER A 918 -18.32 16.60 19.94
C SER A 918 -17.34 17.47 19.12
N THR A 919 -17.22 17.11 17.85
CA THR A 919 -16.72 17.79 16.68
C THR A 919 -17.84 18.02 15.64
N SER A 920 -19.01 17.38 15.80
CA SER A 920 -20.23 17.51 14.98
C SER A 920 -21.51 17.36 15.84
N ALA A 921 -22.68 17.64 15.28
CA ALA A 921 -23.98 17.62 15.99
C ALA A 921 -24.52 16.22 16.34
N THR A 922 -23.79 15.14 16.07
CA THR A 922 -24.26 13.74 16.16
C THR A 922 -23.42 12.85 17.08
N GLN A 923 -22.48 13.41 17.84
CA GLN A 923 -21.71 12.68 18.86
C GLN A 923 -22.46 12.59 20.19
N ASP A 924 -21.88 11.86 21.14
CA ASP A 924 -22.50 11.59 22.43
C ASP A 924 -22.78 12.86 23.22
N TYR A 925 -23.96 12.94 23.84
CA TYR A 925 -24.33 14.08 24.66
C TYR A 925 -25.30 13.69 25.77
N VAL A 926 -25.38 14.53 26.79
CA VAL A 926 -26.37 14.45 27.86
C VAL A 926 -27.36 15.61 27.76
N VAL A 927 -28.60 15.38 28.18
CA VAL A 927 -29.65 16.41 28.15
C VAL A 927 -30.70 16.15 29.24
N VAL A 928 -31.30 17.23 29.74
CA VAL A 928 -32.46 17.19 30.64
C VAL A 928 -33.69 17.68 29.89
N GLU A 929 -34.74 16.85 29.86
CA GLU A 929 -35.92 17.08 29.03
C GLU A 929 -37.20 16.99 29.85
N GLY A 930 -38.23 17.70 29.38
CA GLY A 930 -39.57 17.72 29.97
C GLY A 930 -40.64 17.18 29.03
N SER A 931 -41.72 16.62 29.58
CA SER A 931 -42.89 16.17 28.82
C SER A 931 -44.20 16.60 29.48
N LYS A 932 -45.15 17.09 28.66
CA LYS A 932 -46.50 17.53 29.10
C LYS A 932 -47.61 16.52 28.83
N ASP A 933 -47.29 15.44 28.12
CA ASP A 933 -48.25 14.48 27.57
C ASP A 933 -47.97 13.05 28.03
N GLY A 934 -47.50 12.92 29.27
CA GLY A 934 -47.26 11.61 29.89
C GLY A 934 -46.06 10.86 29.31
N GLY A 935 -45.09 11.57 28.73
CA GLY A 935 -43.87 10.98 28.17
C GLY A 935 -43.95 10.65 26.68
N THR A 936 -45.01 11.08 25.98
CA THR A 936 -45.18 10.83 24.54
C THR A 936 -44.25 11.71 23.72
N THR A 937 -44.14 13.00 24.07
CA THR A 937 -43.22 13.95 23.46
C THR A 937 -42.34 14.62 24.52
N TRP A 938 -41.09 14.88 24.17
CA TRP A 938 -40.07 15.45 25.06
C TRP A 938 -39.44 16.67 24.43
N ALA A 939 -39.30 17.74 25.22
CA ALA A 939 -38.61 18.95 24.83
C ALA A 939 -37.48 19.28 25.82
N PRO A 940 -36.29 19.68 25.34
CA PRO A 940 -35.17 20.01 26.21
C PRO A 940 -35.46 21.25 27.08
N PHE A 941 -35.07 21.20 28.35
CA PHE A 941 -34.99 22.41 29.17
C PHE A 941 -33.73 23.24 28.85
N LEU A 942 -32.70 22.58 28.34
CA LEU A 942 -31.46 23.19 27.83
C LEU A 942 -30.90 22.36 26.67
N GLU A 943 -30.05 22.96 25.84
CA GLU A 943 -29.37 22.24 24.75
C GLU A 943 -28.49 21.09 25.28
N GLY A 944 -28.37 20.01 24.50
CA GLY A 944 -27.50 18.90 24.84
C GLY A 944 -26.02 19.31 24.87
N TYR A 945 -25.23 18.66 25.72
CA TYR A 945 -23.81 18.98 25.92
C TYR A 945 -23.01 17.73 26.30
N ASP A 946 -21.69 17.84 26.18
CA ASP A 946 -20.73 16.75 26.35
C ASP A 946 -19.55 17.18 27.25
N SER A 947 -18.46 16.40 27.22
CA SER A 947 -17.23 16.69 27.99
C SER A 947 -16.53 18.01 27.62
N LYS A 948 -16.79 18.59 26.44
CA LYS A 948 -16.25 19.89 25.95
C LYS A 948 -17.11 21.10 26.34
N ALA A 949 -18.18 20.93 27.10
CA ALA A 949 -19.08 22.02 27.48
C ALA A 949 -18.34 23.31 27.90
N ILE A 950 -18.77 24.46 27.37
CA ILE A 950 -18.11 25.76 27.53
C ILE A 950 -17.95 26.08 29.03
N ASN A 951 -16.70 26.32 29.47
CA ASN A 951 -16.28 26.55 30.87
C ASN A 951 -16.12 25.30 31.76
N ARG A 952 -15.85 24.11 31.19
CA ARG A 952 -15.59 22.86 31.96
C ARG A 952 -14.35 22.11 31.45
N ASN A 953 -13.18 22.75 31.57
CA ASN A 953 -11.91 22.20 31.07
C ASN A 953 -11.50 20.89 31.78
N GLU A 954 -12.02 20.63 32.97
CA GLU A 954 -11.66 19.48 33.80
C GLU A 954 -12.29 18.17 33.28
N TRP A 955 -13.51 18.23 32.73
CA TRP A 955 -14.16 17.05 32.15
C TRP A 955 -13.46 16.59 30.88
N ILE A 956 -13.16 17.50 29.94
CA ILE A 956 -12.39 17.15 28.73
C ILE A 956 -10.98 16.67 29.06
N THR A 957 -10.35 17.23 30.11
CA THR A 957 -9.02 16.77 30.57
C THR A 957 -9.10 15.34 31.11
N ALA A 958 -10.10 15.05 31.95
CA ALA A 958 -10.33 13.71 32.50
C ALA A 958 -10.67 12.68 31.41
N TYR A 959 -11.54 13.06 30.45
CA TYR A 959 -11.90 12.23 29.30
C TYR A 959 -10.67 11.87 28.45
N ASN A 960 -9.86 12.87 28.06
CA ASN A 960 -8.67 12.64 27.22
C ASN A 960 -7.61 11.77 27.92
N ALA A 961 -7.63 11.74 29.25
CA ALA A 961 -6.76 10.89 30.06
C ALA A 961 -7.34 9.48 30.29
N GLY A 962 -8.54 9.16 29.80
CA GLY A 962 -9.24 7.90 30.07
C GLY A 962 -9.59 7.72 31.54
N SER A 963 -9.81 8.81 32.29
CA SER A 963 -10.06 8.75 33.73
C SER A 963 -11.51 8.38 34.05
N ASN A 964 -11.72 7.72 35.19
CA ASN A 964 -13.05 7.52 35.75
C ASN A 964 -13.59 8.83 36.36
N GLY A 965 -14.92 8.94 36.45
CA GLY A 965 -15.58 9.99 37.22
C GLY A 965 -15.23 9.91 38.72
N SER A 966 -15.24 11.06 39.39
CA SER A 966 -14.98 11.17 40.84
C SER A 966 -15.59 12.45 41.43
N ASP A 967 -15.66 12.52 42.75
CA ASP A 967 -16.24 13.67 43.48
C ASP A 967 -15.61 15.01 43.09
N ASP A 968 -14.29 15.06 42.86
CA ASP A 968 -13.56 16.29 42.50
C ASP A 968 -14.01 16.88 41.14
N LEU A 969 -14.67 16.06 40.31
CA LEU A 969 -15.20 16.45 39.01
C LEU A 969 -16.64 16.97 39.07
N TYR A 970 -17.31 16.93 40.24
CA TYR A 970 -18.68 17.45 40.35
C TYR A 970 -18.77 18.93 40.02
N ARG A 971 -19.77 19.30 39.23
CA ARG A 971 -20.07 20.70 38.91
C ARG A 971 -21.54 20.96 39.13
N TYR A 972 -21.79 22.03 39.86
CA TYR A 972 -23.14 22.49 40.13
C TYR A 972 -23.79 23.09 38.88
N ARG A 973 -25.06 22.72 38.64
CA ARG A 973 -25.91 23.20 37.55
C ARG A 973 -27.22 23.75 38.09
N ILE A 974 -27.69 24.86 37.52
CA ILE A 974 -29.05 25.37 37.70
C ILE A 974 -29.71 25.51 36.33
N ILE A 975 -30.95 25.04 36.21
CA ILE A 975 -31.79 25.12 35.02
C ILE A 975 -33.06 25.91 35.39
N ASN A 976 -33.43 26.88 34.54
CA ASN A 976 -34.75 27.49 34.61
C ASN A 976 -35.71 26.68 33.73
N LEU A 977 -36.71 26.04 34.34
CA LEU A 977 -37.62 25.11 33.66
C LEU A 977 -38.52 25.81 32.62
N THR A 978 -38.58 27.14 32.61
CA THR A 978 -39.36 27.93 31.64
C THR A 978 -38.52 28.60 30.55
N SER A 979 -37.18 28.51 30.61
CA SER A 979 -36.33 29.31 29.72
C SER A 979 -36.36 28.88 28.25
N SER A 980 -36.67 27.61 27.95
CA SER A 980 -36.82 27.13 26.58
C SER A 980 -38.07 27.68 25.89
N GLY A 981 -39.09 28.11 26.66
CA GLY A 981 -40.38 28.55 26.16
C GLY A 981 -41.39 27.42 25.92
N ASP A 982 -40.96 26.16 25.98
CA ASP A 982 -41.84 24.98 25.80
C ASP A 982 -42.72 24.67 27.02
N PHE A 983 -42.33 25.20 28.18
CA PHE A 983 -43.00 24.99 29.46
C PHE A 983 -43.30 26.33 30.14
N THR A 984 -44.48 26.40 30.75
CA THR A 984 -44.98 27.60 31.43
C THR A 984 -45.45 27.26 32.84
N ALA A 985 -45.55 28.28 33.68
CA ALA A 985 -46.03 28.09 35.04
C ALA A 985 -47.45 27.48 35.07
N GLY A 986 -47.63 26.46 35.90
CA GLY A 986 -48.85 25.67 36.03
C GLY A 986 -48.87 24.38 35.21
N ASP A 987 -47.92 24.18 34.28
CA ASP A 987 -47.79 22.93 33.54
C ASP A 987 -47.42 21.78 34.49
N ASN A 988 -48.01 20.59 34.27
CA ASN A 988 -47.57 19.35 34.90
C ASN A 988 -46.55 18.70 33.96
N VAL A 989 -45.29 18.63 34.39
CA VAL A 989 -44.18 18.25 33.52
C VAL A 989 -43.44 17.03 34.09
N LEU A 990 -43.40 15.94 33.33
CA LEU A 990 -42.47 14.83 33.60
C LEU A 990 -41.06 15.26 33.24
N ILE A 991 -40.06 14.78 33.97
CA ILE A 991 -38.66 15.17 33.81
C ILE A 991 -37.83 13.91 33.62
N ARG A 992 -36.92 13.91 32.63
CA ARG A 992 -35.95 12.83 32.45
C ARG A 992 -34.53 13.36 32.21
N PHE A 993 -33.56 12.55 32.60
CA PHE A 993 -32.16 12.66 32.22
C PHE A 993 -31.92 11.70 31.06
N ARG A 994 -31.30 12.15 29.98
CA ARG A 994 -31.02 11.32 28.80
C ARG A 994 -29.54 11.41 28.41
N LEU A 995 -28.90 10.26 28.23
CA LEU A 995 -27.59 10.12 27.60
C LEU A 995 -27.81 9.54 26.19
N SER A 996 -27.35 10.27 25.18
CA SER A 996 -27.34 9.81 23.78
C SER A 996 -25.95 9.28 23.44
N SER A 997 -25.87 8.10 22.82
CA SER A 997 -24.61 7.50 22.37
C SER A 997 -24.69 7.06 20.91
N ASN A 998 -23.61 7.25 20.15
CA ASN A 998 -23.42 6.72 18.80
C ASN A 998 -22.74 5.34 18.80
N SER A 999 -22.66 4.69 17.64
CA SER A 999 -22.08 3.35 17.50
C SER A 999 -20.54 3.29 17.45
N GLU A 1000 -19.83 4.38 17.73
CA GLU A 1000 -18.37 4.45 17.53
C GLU A 1000 -17.59 4.20 18.81
N VAL A 1001 -17.72 5.09 19.81
CA VAL A 1001 -16.86 5.12 21.01
C VAL A 1001 -17.72 5.37 22.23
N ASN A 1002 -17.43 4.67 23.32
CA ASN A 1002 -18.00 4.97 24.63
C ASN A 1002 -16.94 5.52 25.60
N ALA A 1003 -17.41 6.00 26.74
CA ALA A 1003 -16.57 6.51 27.81
C ALA A 1003 -17.20 6.22 29.16
N TRP A 1004 -16.70 6.89 30.22
CA TRP A 1004 -17.17 6.67 31.57
C TRP A 1004 -18.68 6.93 31.68
N GLY A 1005 -19.20 8.11 31.31
CA GLY A 1005 -20.65 8.39 31.29
C GLY A 1005 -21.06 9.61 32.12
N TRP A 1006 -22.23 9.53 32.78
CA TRP A 1006 -22.86 10.65 33.50
C TRP A 1006 -23.20 10.28 34.95
N ALA A 1007 -22.87 11.18 35.89
CA ALA A 1007 -23.32 11.13 37.27
C ALA A 1007 -24.11 12.39 37.64
N ILE A 1008 -25.16 12.26 38.45
CA ILE A 1008 -26.02 13.35 38.94
C ILE A 1008 -26.26 13.17 40.44
N ASP A 1009 -26.07 14.23 41.22
CA ASP A 1009 -26.27 14.24 42.66
C ASP A 1009 -26.94 15.54 43.15
N ASN A 1010 -27.41 15.58 44.40
CA ASN A 1010 -28.01 16.74 45.06
C ASN A 1010 -29.14 17.40 44.24
N LEU A 1011 -30.05 16.59 43.68
CA LEU A 1011 -31.14 17.08 42.85
C LEU A 1011 -32.19 17.81 43.68
N GLU A 1012 -32.37 19.11 43.38
CA GLU A 1012 -33.41 19.96 43.92
C GLU A 1012 -34.29 20.52 42.81
N ILE A 1013 -35.61 20.44 42.96
CA ILE A 1013 -36.58 20.98 42.01
C ILE A 1013 -37.53 21.91 42.77
N GLN A 1014 -37.48 23.19 42.41
CA GLN A 1014 -38.28 24.29 42.96
C GLN A 1014 -38.24 24.41 44.49
N ASN A 1015 -37.20 23.88 45.14
CA ASN A 1015 -37.04 23.90 46.60
C ASN A 1015 -36.61 25.28 47.11
N ASP A 1016 -36.97 25.63 48.34
CA ASP A 1016 -36.68 26.93 48.97
C ASP A 1016 -35.17 27.18 49.12
N ASN A 1017 -34.36 26.12 49.23
CA ASN A 1017 -32.90 26.16 49.31
C ASN A 1017 -32.21 26.64 48.02
N ILE A 1018 -32.91 26.59 46.86
CA ILE A 1018 -32.37 27.10 45.60
C ILE A 1018 -32.35 28.63 45.69
N THR A 1019 -31.32 29.24 46.26
CA THR A 1019 -31.19 30.70 46.33
C THR A 1019 -31.04 31.21 44.89
N GLY A 1020 -32.14 31.70 44.31
CA GLY A 1020 -32.26 31.95 42.88
C GLY A 1020 -31.10 32.77 42.33
N VAL A 1021 -30.71 32.48 41.07
CA VAL A 1021 -29.59 33.09 40.31
C VAL A 1021 -28.73 34.00 41.17
N GLU A 1022 -27.87 33.41 42.01
CA GLU A 1022 -26.69 34.15 42.42
C GLU A 1022 -25.89 34.36 41.14
N ASP A 1023 -25.96 35.60 40.62
CA ASP A 1023 -25.02 36.11 39.65
C ASP A 1023 -23.63 35.64 40.09
N ASN A 1024 -23.07 34.72 39.30
CA ASN A 1024 -21.67 34.33 39.27
C ASN A 1024 -20.81 35.39 39.96
N ILE A 1025 -20.07 35.01 41.02
CA ILE A 1025 -19.06 35.88 41.66
C ILE A 1025 -18.42 36.74 40.58
N ALA A 1026 -18.72 38.05 40.59
CA ALA A 1026 -18.49 38.87 39.42
C ALA A 1026 -17.00 39.00 39.11
N VAL A 1027 -16.10 38.69 40.03
CA VAL A 1027 -14.65 38.86 39.89
C VAL A 1027 -13.90 37.56 40.11
N ARG A 1028 -13.25 37.03 39.06
CA ARG A 1028 -12.33 35.89 39.12
C ARG A 1028 -11.00 36.27 39.75
N SER A 1029 -10.42 37.41 39.37
CA SER A 1029 -9.16 37.89 39.94
C SER A 1029 -8.93 39.40 39.72
N LEU A 1030 -8.09 39.98 40.57
CA LEU A 1030 -7.55 41.34 40.42
C LEU A 1030 -6.02 41.28 40.41
N GLU A 1031 -5.43 41.72 39.31
CA GLU A 1031 -3.99 41.80 39.11
C GLU A 1031 -3.53 43.25 39.00
N ALA A 1032 -2.31 43.52 39.46
CA ALA A 1032 -1.73 44.86 39.48
C ALA A 1032 -0.28 44.81 39.01
N TYR A 1033 0.04 45.50 37.91
CA TYR A 1033 1.38 45.48 37.32
C TYR A 1033 1.81 46.84 36.73
N PRO A 1034 3.11 47.16 36.75
CA PRO A 1034 4.17 46.42 37.46
C PRO A 1034 4.00 46.55 38.99
N ASN A 1035 4.40 45.52 39.74
CA ASN A 1035 4.36 45.49 41.20
C ASN A 1035 5.53 44.64 41.74
N PRO A 1036 6.63 45.24 42.28
CA PRO A 1036 6.77 46.64 42.66
C PRO A 1036 6.68 47.62 41.49
N ASN A 1037 5.99 48.74 41.70
CA ASN A 1037 5.77 49.77 40.70
C ASN A 1037 6.77 50.92 40.90
N ALA A 1038 7.71 51.08 39.95
CA ALA A 1038 8.68 52.17 39.94
C ALA A 1038 8.28 53.32 38.98
N THR A 1039 7.07 53.29 38.42
CA THR A 1039 6.58 54.27 37.44
C THR A 1039 5.45 55.12 38.05
N ASP A 1040 4.92 56.06 37.25
CA ASP A 1040 3.77 56.87 37.66
C ASP A 1040 2.42 56.25 37.28
N LEU A 1041 2.40 55.06 36.68
CA LEU A 1041 1.20 54.40 36.20
C LEU A 1041 1.14 52.97 36.71
N LEU A 1042 -0.03 52.59 37.23
CA LEU A 1042 -0.34 51.22 37.63
C LEU A 1042 -1.46 50.68 36.76
N HIS A 1043 -1.22 49.53 36.12
CA HIS A 1043 -2.23 48.82 35.36
C HIS A 1043 -2.90 47.78 36.26
N LEU A 1044 -4.22 47.77 36.23
CA LEU A 1044 -5.06 46.88 37.01
C LEU A 1044 -5.89 46.05 36.04
N LYS A 1045 -5.57 44.76 35.90
CA LYS A 1045 -6.37 43.83 35.10
C LYS A 1045 -7.42 43.21 36.01
N LEU A 1046 -8.69 43.37 35.63
CA LEU A 1046 -9.82 42.79 36.34
C LEU A 1046 -10.43 41.71 35.47
N ASN A 1047 -10.47 40.48 35.97
CA ASN A 1047 -11.08 39.35 35.28
C ASN A 1047 -12.45 39.07 35.91
N THR A 1048 -13.52 39.18 35.11
CA THR A 1048 -14.91 39.08 35.57
C THR A 1048 -15.66 38.06 34.72
N ASN A 1049 -16.66 37.40 35.31
CA ASN A 1049 -17.49 36.44 34.58
C ASN A 1049 -18.45 37.11 33.59
N ASN A 1050 -18.85 38.35 33.88
CA ASN A 1050 -19.80 39.16 33.09
C ASN A 1050 -19.36 40.64 33.04
N ILE A 1051 -20.06 41.45 32.24
CA ILE A 1051 -19.90 42.92 32.24
C ILE A 1051 -20.35 43.49 33.59
N VAL A 1052 -19.47 44.26 34.24
CA VAL A 1052 -19.74 44.90 35.53
C VAL A 1052 -20.31 46.30 35.32
N ARG A 1053 -21.50 46.55 35.87
CA ARG A 1053 -22.20 47.84 35.70
C ARG A 1053 -21.48 49.00 36.40
N ALA A 1054 -20.94 48.77 37.60
CA ALA A 1054 -20.16 49.76 38.34
C ALA A 1054 -19.01 49.10 39.15
N LEU A 1055 -17.80 49.63 38.99
CA LEU A 1055 -16.58 49.22 39.68
C LEU A 1055 -16.00 50.41 40.45
N ASP A 1056 -15.95 50.29 41.77
CA ASP A 1056 -15.35 51.27 42.67
C ASP A 1056 -13.90 50.88 42.99
N LEU A 1057 -12.93 51.59 42.42
CA LEU A 1057 -11.52 51.32 42.66
C LEU A 1057 -10.95 52.27 43.72
N ARG A 1058 -10.26 51.73 44.73
CA ARG A 1058 -9.67 52.49 45.85
C ARG A 1058 -8.21 52.08 46.07
N ILE A 1059 -7.32 53.02 46.33
CA ILE A 1059 -5.97 52.76 46.84
C ILE A 1059 -5.90 53.27 48.27
N ILE A 1060 -5.45 52.43 49.19
CA ILE A 1060 -5.48 52.66 50.63
C ILE A 1060 -4.04 52.59 51.17
N SER A 1061 -3.67 53.59 51.98
CA SER A 1061 -2.38 53.63 52.67
C SER A 1061 -2.32 52.60 53.82
N PRO A 1062 -1.13 52.28 54.37
CA PRO A 1062 -1.01 51.37 55.51
C PRO A 1062 -1.78 51.82 56.75
N GLY A 1063 -2.03 53.13 56.89
CA GLY A 1063 -2.84 53.70 57.97
C GLY A 1063 -4.36 53.64 57.72
N GLY A 1064 -4.81 52.99 56.66
CA GLY A 1064 -6.24 52.84 56.32
C GLY A 1064 -6.86 54.04 55.60
N GLN A 1065 -6.06 55.07 55.26
CA GLN A 1065 -6.57 56.24 54.54
C GLN A 1065 -6.66 55.97 53.03
N VAL A 1066 -7.82 56.22 52.42
CA VAL A 1066 -7.98 56.17 50.96
C VAL A 1066 -7.22 57.33 50.32
N VAL A 1067 -6.21 57.02 49.51
CA VAL A 1067 -5.33 57.99 48.82
C VAL A 1067 -5.68 58.15 47.34
N TYR A 1068 -6.50 57.24 46.79
CA TYR A 1068 -7.08 57.35 45.45
C TYR A 1068 -8.42 56.63 45.43
N GLN A 1069 -9.42 57.20 44.76
CA GLN A 1069 -10.69 56.54 44.49
C GLN A 1069 -11.24 56.95 43.13
N LYS A 1070 -11.74 55.99 42.35
CA LYS A 1070 -12.43 56.25 41.09
C LYS A 1070 -13.43 55.15 40.78
N THR A 1071 -14.61 55.55 40.30
CA THR A 1071 -15.65 54.63 39.83
C THR A 1071 -15.62 54.51 38.31
N PHE A 1072 -15.75 53.29 37.81
CA PHE A 1072 -15.85 52.96 36.39
C PHE A 1072 -17.20 52.29 36.14
N THR A 1073 -17.86 52.61 35.03
CA THR A 1073 -19.16 52.04 34.68
C THR A 1073 -19.05 51.18 33.42
N ASN A 1074 -19.83 50.10 33.34
CA ASN A 1074 -19.89 49.18 32.21
C ASN A 1074 -18.50 48.58 31.83
N VAL A 1075 -17.82 47.97 32.81
CA VAL A 1075 -16.51 47.34 32.63
C VAL A 1075 -16.67 45.94 32.06
N SER A 1076 -16.14 45.70 30.86
CA SER A 1076 -16.18 44.38 30.22
C SER A 1076 -15.26 43.35 30.90
N PRO A 1077 -15.51 42.04 30.71
CA PRO A 1077 -14.58 40.98 31.11
C PRO A 1077 -13.14 41.24 30.64
N GLU A 1078 -12.17 40.96 31.52
CA GLU A 1078 -10.71 41.11 31.29
C GLU A 1078 -10.19 42.54 31.03
N THR A 1079 -10.96 43.58 31.38
CA THR A 1079 -10.56 44.96 31.11
C THR A 1079 -9.36 45.39 31.97
N VAL A 1080 -8.41 46.11 31.36
CA VAL A 1080 -7.28 46.75 32.03
C VAL A 1080 -7.59 48.22 32.29
N GLN A 1081 -7.58 48.62 33.56
CA GLN A 1081 -7.71 50.02 33.98
C GLN A 1081 -6.35 50.58 34.37
N THR A 1082 -6.03 51.80 33.91
CA THR A 1082 -4.76 52.46 34.22
C THR A 1082 -4.98 53.56 35.23
N VAL A 1083 -4.25 53.48 36.35
CA VAL A 1083 -4.33 54.42 37.46
C VAL A 1083 -3.06 55.26 37.56
N PRO A 1084 -3.14 56.59 37.50
CA PRO A 1084 -2.00 57.45 37.74
C PRO A 1084 -1.68 57.49 39.24
N LEU A 1085 -0.44 57.17 39.57
CA LEU A 1085 0.05 57.16 40.95
C LEU A 1085 0.75 58.47 41.31
N ASN A 1086 1.14 59.34 40.38
CA ASN A 1086 1.96 60.56 40.57
C ASN A 1086 1.71 61.44 41.83
N HIS A 1087 0.54 61.35 42.48
CA HIS A 1087 0.18 62.09 43.71
C HIS A 1087 0.37 61.32 45.03
N ILE A 1088 0.84 60.07 44.99
CA ILE A 1088 0.99 59.18 46.16
C ILE A 1088 2.49 59.01 46.55
N PRO A 1089 2.90 58.99 47.83
CA PRO A 1089 4.31 58.73 48.20
C PRO A 1089 4.79 57.30 47.90
N ASN A 1090 6.10 57.05 48.02
CA ASN A 1090 6.64 55.68 48.00
C ASN A 1090 6.24 54.92 49.25
N GLY A 1091 5.95 53.62 49.10
CA GLY A 1091 5.53 52.79 50.21
C GLY A 1091 4.63 51.64 49.77
N LEU A 1092 4.11 50.95 50.77
CA LEU A 1092 3.19 49.83 50.60
C LEU A 1092 1.75 50.32 50.62
N TYR A 1093 0.92 49.85 49.68
CA TYR A 1093 -0.50 50.23 49.59
C TYR A 1093 -1.36 48.99 49.31
N ALA A 1094 -2.66 49.09 49.59
CA ALA A 1094 -3.65 48.11 49.18
C ALA A 1094 -4.57 48.72 48.12
N VAL A 1095 -4.73 48.05 46.99
CA VAL A 1095 -5.73 48.37 45.98
C VAL A 1095 -6.96 47.52 46.24
N GLN A 1096 -8.12 48.16 46.31
CA GLN A 1096 -9.41 47.49 46.44
C GLN A 1096 -10.25 47.77 45.20
N ALA A 1097 -10.83 46.71 44.63
CA ALA A 1097 -11.92 46.81 43.67
C ALA A 1097 -13.21 46.39 44.39
N VAL A 1098 -14.18 47.29 44.41
CA VAL A 1098 -15.48 47.11 45.06
C VAL A 1098 -16.56 47.04 43.99
N ILE A 1099 -17.31 45.95 43.94
CA ILE A 1099 -18.39 45.71 42.98
C ILE A 1099 -19.58 45.17 43.75
N ASP A 1100 -20.70 45.89 43.70
CA ASP A 1100 -21.96 45.51 44.36
C ASP A 1100 -21.82 45.04 45.81
N GLY A 1101 -20.90 45.70 46.56
CA GLY A 1101 -20.61 45.43 47.97
C GLY A 1101 -19.52 44.38 48.23
N GLN A 1102 -19.12 43.59 47.23
CA GLN A 1102 -17.97 42.68 47.33
C GLN A 1102 -16.65 43.43 47.14
N VAL A 1103 -15.63 43.08 47.92
CA VAL A 1103 -14.33 43.76 47.93
C VAL A 1103 -13.21 42.77 47.67
N ILE A 1104 -12.48 42.92 46.56
CA ILE A 1104 -11.23 42.19 46.32
C ILE A 1104 -10.03 43.12 46.54
N THR A 1105 -9.03 42.65 47.26
CA THR A 1105 -7.88 43.48 47.66
C THR A 1105 -6.57 42.91 47.12
N LYS A 1106 -5.76 43.74 46.47
CA LYS A 1106 -4.40 43.41 46.03
C LYS A 1106 -3.38 44.36 46.65
N LYS A 1107 -2.34 43.79 47.25
CA LYS A 1107 -1.23 44.54 47.82
C LYS A 1107 -0.30 45.02 46.71
N ILE A 1108 0.04 46.31 46.72
CA ILE A 1108 0.99 46.92 45.79
C ILE A 1108 2.12 47.62 46.54
N MET A 1109 3.31 47.63 45.96
CA MET A 1109 4.47 48.37 46.46
C MET A 1109 4.84 49.43 45.44
N ARG A 1110 4.91 50.69 45.86
CA ARG A 1110 5.45 51.77 45.05
C ARG A 1110 6.86 52.12 45.50
N SER A 1111 7.80 52.07 44.56
CA SER A 1111 9.23 52.25 44.80
C SER A 1111 9.84 53.17 43.75
N ARG A 1112 9.31 54.40 43.65
CA ARG A 1112 9.80 55.39 42.69
C ARG A 1112 11.13 56.03 43.11
#